data_AF-A0A9R1KLH5-F1
#
_entry.id   AF-A0A9R1KLH5-F1
#
_cell.length_a   1.000
_cell.length_b   1.000
_cell.length_c   1.000
_cell.angle_alpha   90.00
_cell.angle_beta   90.00
_cell.angle_gamma   90.00
#
_symmetry.space_group_name_H-M   'P 1'
#
loop_
_entity.id
_entity.type
_entity.pdbx_description
1 polymer ?
#
loop_
_entity_poly.entity_id
_entity_poly.type
_entity_poly.pdbx_seq_one_letter_code
_entity_poly.pdbx_strand_id
1 'polypeptide(L)'
;MEITTRSVQSSTSKSKSKAMAKIVEEEEQEEEEDEDPGLSCGCFFCAIKQPDARLRRASVAAFFRELPYSEHDDGGAVVAVWRAAMDAPDDPELPSLGAIRCMSLLLARTLADAAWCRRGQNACVPYYAAHVVGSYTIRSSAHAELAVAAGAVRPLLALLGGAMTWVEQRAAARALGHLASYDATFPAVARCADEAVPLAVHAASTCIGDVYANYVALAPSKRPKYQRDLLTRGLVGAGVDAAEDRKAEEWASQLQCWSLYFLSCLASRDPSSHATICQDHGFLSELCRMWGGLANGDSPAGVGLLRLLCRSAVGRGAIAACPDALSGLCDLAQSSDDWQYMAIDCLLLLLDDHDTWHAVADATAPCLVDLAELRRLGPRRRLGDAITSALLLNDDDDGHVRGRALGAEAKEAVASLREVKIERKEREEAMSRDELLERKLVAKEKKRQGNDMFWHGEVARAIELYTEALEVCPLSARRERLVLHSNRAQCRLARREADAAASDATRALSLARPANAHARSLWRRAQAYDMKGGMARESLLDCLAFAGAWIDGRKHGRQQPAARGANQQKLPYCVARMIGKQMGVTGLFAGVWAGGGKARRDDRIGSDDRMPRCSDGDDDGDDEEDDDGDACDHDGSEEEFYDTELRFCRSVSGLPIMAEETWRSRLAPRKKKMSSVNCLVIS
;
A
#
# COMPACT_ATOMS: atom_id res chain seq x y z
N MET A 1 9.24 -24.99 -44.81
CA MET A 1 8.37 -26.15 -45.07
C MET A 1 6.94 -25.69 -44.84
N GLU A 2 6.20 -25.55 -45.92
CA GLU A 2 4.75 -25.29 -45.92
C GLU A 2 3.95 -26.48 -45.38
N ILE A 3 2.62 -26.29 -45.29
CA ILE A 3 1.52 -27.25 -45.00
C ILE A 3 1.09 -27.16 -43.52
N THR A 4 -0.10 -26.71 -43.10
CA THR A 4 -1.38 -26.52 -43.80
C THR A 4 -2.30 -25.58 -43.00
N THR A 5 -3.01 -24.74 -43.74
CA THR A 5 -4.19 -23.96 -43.32
C THR A 5 -5.39 -24.87 -43.05
N ARG A 6 -6.05 -24.70 -41.90
CA ARG A 6 -7.46 -25.08 -41.71
C ARG A 6 -8.26 -23.93 -41.12
N SER A 7 -9.06 -23.34 -42.01
CA SER A 7 -10.13 -22.39 -41.76
C SER A 7 -11.10 -22.91 -40.68
N VAL A 8 -11.25 -22.16 -39.59
CA VAL A 8 -12.42 -22.26 -38.72
C VAL A 8 -13.32 -21.08 -39.07
N GLN A 9 -14.31 -21.36 -39.91
CA GLN A 9 -15.42 -20.45 -40.18
C GLN A 9 -16.27 -20.31 -38.91
N SER A 10 -16.32 -19.07 -38.41
CA SER A 10 -17.53 -18.37 -37.94
C SER A 10 -18.72 -19.21 -37.48
N SER A 11 -18.87 -19.33 -36.15
CA SER A 11 -20.17 -19.49 -35.49
C SER A 11 -20.51 -18.21 -34.72
N THR A 12 -20.78 -17.14 -35.47
CA THR A 12 -21.45 -15.94 -34.97
C THR A 12 -22.91 -16.23 -34.62
N SER A 13 -23.23 -16.32 -33.34
CA SER A 13 -24.46 -15.78 -32.72
C SER A 13 -24.54 -16.25 -31.26
N LYS A 14 -24.87 -15.33 -30.35
CA LYS A 14 -24.96 -15.46 -28.89
C LYS A 14 -23.69 -15.09 -28.10
N SER A 15 -23.15 -13.89 -28.30
CA SER A 15 -22.69 -13.13 -27.13
C SER A 15 -23.95 -12.53 -26.51
N LYS A 16 -24.34 -12.99 -25.31
CA LYS A 16 -25.40 -12.32 -24.55
C LYS A 16 -24.85 -10.96 -24.09
N SER A 17 -25.31 -9.90 -24.75
CA SER A 17 -25.32 -8.50 -24.32
C SER A 17 -25.72 -8.36 -22.85
N LYS A 18 -24.77 -8.21 -21.93
CA LYS A 18 -25.06 -8.18 -20.48
C LYS A 18 -25.34 -6.77 -20.00
N ALA A 19 -24.67 -5.76 -20.58
CA ALA A 19 -24.85 -4.35 -20.22
C ALA A 19 -26.26 -3.83 -20.53
N MET A 20 -26.76 -4.05 -21.76
CA MET A 20 -28.10 -3.54 -22.14
C MET A 20 -29.21 -4.24 -21.36
N ALA A 21 -29.13 -5.56 -21.17
CA ALA A 21 -30.10 -6.32 -20.40
C ALA A 21 -30.15 -5.85 -18.94
N LYS A 22 -28.98 -5.57 -18.34
CA LYS A 22 -28.90 -5.10 -16.97
C LYS A 22 -29.51 -3.71 -16.77
N ILE A 23 -29.29 -2.77 -17.70
CA ILE A 23 -29.92 -1.44 -17.61
C ILE A 23 -31.45 -1.55 -17.68
N VAL A 24 -31.98 -2.43 -18.56
CA VAL A 24 -33.42 -2.66 -18.68
C VAL A 24 -34.00 -3.27 -17.40
N GLU A 25 -33.35 -4.29 -16.83
CA GLU A 25 -33.80 -4.96 -15.59
C GLU A 25 -33.79 -4.04 -14.35
N GLU A 26 -32.88 -3.06 -14.28
CA GLU A 26 -32.79 -2.12 -13.16
C GLU A 26 -33.82 -0.98 -13.27
N GLU A 27 -34.13 -0.50 -14.48
CA GLU A 27 -35.22 0.46 -14.66
C GLU A 27 -36.59 -0.14 -14.35
N GLU A 28 -36.82 -1.40 -14.75
CA GLU A 28 -38.07 -2.11 -14.43
C GLU A 28 -38.27 -2.30 -12.91
N GLN A 29 -37.21 -2.18 -12.10
CA GLN A 29 -37.29 -2.18 -10.62
C GLN A 29 -37.48 -0.77 -10.03
N GLU A 30 -37.19 0.30 -10.78
CA GLU A 30 -37.39 1.70 -10.36
C GLU A 30 -38.76 2.26 -10.83
N GLU A 31 -39.36 1.68 -11.88
CA GLU A 31 -40.67 2.07 -12.47
C GLU A 31 -41.78 1.05 -12.15
N GLU A 32 -42.30 1.04 -10.92
CA GLU A 32 -43.60 0.40 -10.60
C GLU A 32 -44.79 1.39 -10.63
N GLU A 33 -44.61 2.61 -11.15
CA GLU A 33 -45.70 3.59 -11.35
C GLU A 33 -45.83 4.02 -12.82
N ASP A 34 -46.85 3.44 -13.47
CA ASP A 34 -47.56 3.80 -14.72
C ASP A 34 -46.91 4.76 -15.74
N GLU A 35 -46.51 4.25 -16.92
CA GLU A 35 -46.54 5.02 -18.18
C GLU A 35 -46.99 4.21 -19.43
N ASP A 36 -47.71 4.91 -20.31
CA ASP A 36 -48.49 4.51 -21.49
C ASP A 36 -47.62 4.15 -22.72
N PRO A 37 -47.82 2.98 -23.38
CA PRO A 37 -46.93 2.50 -24.43
C PRO A 37 -47.35 3.03 -25.81
N GLY A 38 -46.86 4.21 -26.22
CA GLY A 38 -47.37 4.76 -27.49
C GLY A 38 -46.69 5.93 -28.18
N LEU A 39 -45.43 6.27 -27.94
CA LEU A 39 -44.67 7.17 -28.85
C LEU A 39 -43.17 6.86 -28.79
N SER A 40 -42.50 6.88 -29.95
CA SER A 40 -41.04 6.80 -30.06
C SER A 40 -40.38 8.04 -29.45
N CYS A 41 -40.26 8.07 -28.12
CA CYS A 41 -39.47 9.04 -27.38
C CYS A 41 -38.00 8.91 -27.78
N GLY A 42 -37.35 10.02 -28.14
CA GLY A 42 -35.90 10.06 -28.43
C GLY A 42 -35.00 9.84 -27.20
N CYS A 43 -35.55 9.42 -26.07
CA CYS A 43 -34.84 9.20 -24.82
C CYS A 43 -34.10 7.85 -24.80
N PHE A 44 -32.99 7.83 -24.05
CA PHE A 44 -32.09 6.66 -23.94
C PHE A 44 -32.81 5.38 -23.50
N PHE A 45 -33.72 5.50 -22.55
CA PHE A 45 -34.41 4.37 -21.94
C PHE A 45 -35.45 3.74 -22.86
N CYS A 46 -36.19 4.55 -23.64
CA CYS A 46 -36.98 4.00 -24.74
C CYS A 46 -36.11 3.35 -25.81
N ALA A 47 -34.95 3.96 -26.12
CA ALA A 47 -34.01 3.38 -27.07
C ALA A 47 -33.43 2.04 -26.60
N ILE A 48 -33.25 1.83 -25.29
CA ILE A 48 -32.71 0.60 -24.70
C ILE A 48 -33.79 -0.48 -24.46
N LYS A 49 -35.03 -0.08 -24.17
CA LYS A 49 -36.19 -0.98 -24.03
C LYS A 49 -36.74 -1.49 -25.38
N GLN A 50 -36.27 -0.97 -26.51
CA GLN A 50 -36.69 -1.40 -27.85
C GLN A 50 -36.51 -2.93 -28.03
N PRO A 51 -37.59 -3.72 -28.25
CA PRO A 51 -37.51 -5.18 -28.32
C PRO A 51 -36.66 -5.69 -29.50
N ASP A 52 -36.74 -5.05 -30.67
CA ASP A 52 -35.95 -5.44 -31.83
C ASP A 52 -34.48 -5.05 -31.64
N ALA A 53 -33.59 -6.04 -31.63
CA ALA A 53 -32.17 -5.84 -31.34
C ALA A 53 -31.46 -4.92 -32.35
N ARG A 54 -31.85 -4.95 -33.62
CA ARG A 54 -31.24 -4.09 -34.66
C ARG A 54 -31.72 -2.66 -34.49
N LEU A 55 -33.02 -2.45 -34.29
CA LEU A 55 -33.58 -1.12 -34.04
C LEU A 55 -33.08 -0.54 -32.73
N ARG A 56 -32.95 -1.36 -31.68
CA ARG A 56 -32.40 -0.97 -30.37
C ARG A 56 -30.97 -0.44 -30.52
N ARG A 57 -30.08 -1.22 -31.16
CA ARG A 57 -28.69 -0.80 -31.43
C ARG A 57 -28.61 0.47 -32.26
N ALA A 58 -29.44 0.59 -33.31
CA ALA A 58 -29.49 1.79 -34.14
C ALA A 58 -29.96 3.03 -33.36
N SER A 59 -30.99 2.87 -32.51
CA SER A 59 -31.56 3.95 -31.69
C SER A 59 -30.57 4.41 -30.62
N VAL A 60 -29.91 3.48 -29.93
CA VAL A 60 -28.86 3.80 -28.94
C VAL A 60 -27.65 4.48 -29.59
N ALA A 61 -27.23 4.02 -30.78
CA ALA A 61 -26.17 4.69 -31.53
C ALA A 61 -26.58 6.09 -32.02
N ALA A 62 -27.84 6.30 -32.40
CA ALA A 62 -28.36 7.63 -32.73
C ALA A 62 -28.34 8.55 -31.51
N PHE A 63 -28.85 8.06 -30.37
CA PHE A 63 -28.83 8.78 -29.10
C PHE A 63 -27.40 9.23 -28.71
N PHE A 64 -26.41 8.34 -28.77
CA PHE A 64 -25.02 8.71 -28.46
C PHE A 64 -24.39 9.72 -29.42
N ARG A 65 -24.90 9.83 -30.66
CA ARG A 65 -24.44 10.87 -31.59
C ARG A 65 -25.03 12.24 -31.28
N GLU A 66 -26.26 12.28 -30.77
CA GLU A 66 -27.04 13.50 -30.53
C GLU A 66 -26.83 14.07 -29.13
N LEU A 67 -26.68 13.21 -28.11
CA LEU A 67 -26.56 13.59 -26.70
C LEU A 67 -25.55 14.71 -26.42
N PRO A 68 -24.31 14.71 -26.98
CA PRO A 68 -23.35 15.78 -26.73
C PRO A 68 -23.81 17.17 -27.18
N TYR A 69 -24.84 17.26 -28.02
CA TYR A 69 -25.39 18.51 -28.55
C TYR A 69 -26.81 18.79 -28.05
N SER A 70 -27.38 17.92 -27.22
CA SER A 70 -28.72 18.07 -26.63
C SER A 70 -28.77 19.24 -25.65
N GLU A 71 -29.87 20.00 -25.66
CA GLU A 71 -30.16 21.03 -24.64
C GLU A 71 -31.01 20.49 -23.49
N HIS A 72 -31.48 19.25 -23.60
CA HIS A 72 -32.29 18.58 -22.59
C HIS A 72 -31.43 18.07 -21.41
N ASP A 73 -32.09 17.85 -20.27
CA ASP A 73 -31.45 17.28 -19.08
C ASP A 73 -31.44 15.74 -19.17
N ASP A 74 -30.41 15.21 -19.84
CA ASP A 74 -30.23 13.78 -20.09
C ASP A 74 -29.23 13.13 -19.10
N GLY A 75 -29.04 13.74 -17.91
CA GLY A 75 -28.10 13.26 -16.89
C GLY A 75 -28.35 11.81 -16.45
N GLY A 76 -29.63 11.39 -16.39
CA GLY A 76 -30.03 10.02 -16.08
C GLY A 76 -29.47 8.99 -17.06
N ALA A 77 -29.40 9.30 -18.36
CA ALA A 77 -28.83 8.41 -19.37
C ALA A 77 -27.33 8.20 -19.14
N VAL A 78 -26.60 9.27 -18.81
CA VAL A 78 -25.15 9.20 -18.51
C VAL A 78 -24.90 8.34 -17.26
N VAL A 79 -25.75 8.47 -16.24
CA VAL A 79 -25.71 7.61 -15.04
C VAL A 79 -25.93 6.14 -15.38
N ALA A 80 -26.91 5.81 -16.22
CA ALA A 80 -27.18 4.44 -16.62
C ALA A 80 -25.99 3.81 -17.38
N VAL A 81 -25.37 4.57 -18.30
CA VAL A 81 -24.15 4.13 -18.99
C VAL A 81 -23.00 3.93 -18.01
N TRP A 82 -22.86 4.81 -17.02
CA TRP A 82 -21.86 4.64 -15.96
C TRP A 82 -22.04 3.36 -15.15
N ARG A 83 -23.27 3.04 -14.71
CA ARG A 83 -23.56 1.77 -14.01
C ARG A 83 -23.13 0.57 -14.86
N ALA A 84 -23.55 0.54 -16.13
CA ALA A 84 -23.17 -0.53 -17.06
C ALA A 84 -21.66 -0.64 -17.27
N ALA A 85 -20.94 0.49 -17.37
CA ALA A 85 -19.49 0.50 -17.50
C ALA A 85 -18.78 -0.03 -16.24
N MET A 86 -19.32 0.22 -15.05
CA MET A 86 -18.78 -0.29 -13.78
C MET A 86 -19.02 -1.79 -13.62
N ASP A 87 -20.17 -2.29 -14.04
CA ASP A 87 -20.55 -3.70 -13.91
C ASP A 87 -19.88 -4.61 -14.94
N ALA A 88 -19.75 -4.13 -16.17
CA ALA A 88 -19.25 -4.89 -17.30
C ALA A 88 -18.30 -4.02 -18.15
N PRO A 89 -17.12 -3.63 -17.61
CA PRO A 89 -16.17 -2.78 -18.33
C PRO A 89 -15.59 -3.42 -19.60
N ASP A 90 -15.66 -4.75 -19.72
CA ASP A 90 -15.19 -5.48 -20.90
C ASP A 90 -16.31 -5.70 -21.94
N ASP A 91 -17.56 -5.35 -21.65
CA ASP A 91 -18.67 -5.50 -22.59
C ASP A 91 -18.51 -4.47 -23.73
N PRO A 92 -18.27 -4.92 -24.97
CA PRO A 92 -18.01 -4.02 -26.08
C PRO A 92 -19.29 -3.36 -26.62
N GLU A 93 -20.48 -3.73 -26.13
CA GLU A 93 -21.72 -3.30 -26.75
C GLU A 93 -21.91 -1.78 -26.77
N LEU A 94 -21.98 -1.13 -25.61
CA LEU A 94 -22.14 0.32 -25.55
C LEU A 94 -20.95 1.07 -26.18
N PRO A 95 -19.68 0.66 -25.95
CA PRO A 95 -18.53 1.20 -26.70
C PRO A 95 -18.70 1.12 -28.23
N SER A 96 -19.15 -0.03 -28.77
CA SER A 96 -19.36 -0.23 -30.21
C SER A 96 -20.45 0.65 -30.80
N LEU A 97 -21.38 1.13 -29.97
CA LEU A 97 -22.45 2.04 -30.35
C LEU A 97 -22.05 3.52 -30.20
N GLY A 98 -20.84 3.81 -29.74
CA GLY A 98 -20.30 5.16 -29.64
C GLY A 98 -20.33 5.78 -28.24
N ALA A 99 -20.57 5.00 -27.18
CA ALA A 99 -20.59 5.51 -25.81
C ALA A 99 -19.30 6.25 -25.43
N ILE A 100 -18.13 5.68 -25.73
CA ILE A 100 -16.83 6.31 -25.41
C ILE A 100 -16.66 7.66 -26.12
N ARG A 101 -17.03 7.72 -27.41
CA ARG A 101 -16.99 8.96 -28.19
C ARG A 101 -17.96 9.99 -27.62
N CYS A 102 -19.18 9.58 -27.28
CA CYS A 102 -20.18 10.44 -26.65
C CYS A 102 -19.65 11.04 -25.34
N MET A 103 -19.12 10.22 -24.43
CA MET A 103 -18.56 10.69 -23.16
C MET A 103 -17.37 11.63 -23.35
N SER A 104 -16.50 11.35 -24.34
CA SER A 104 -15.37 12.22 -24.66
C SER A 104 -15.80 13.61 -25.14
N LEU A 105 -16.86 13.66 -25.96
CA LEU A 105 -17.45 14.92 -26.44
C LEU A 105 -18.18 15.67 -25.32
N LEU A 106 -18.88 14.96 -24.42
CA LEU A 106 -19.48 15.56 -23.23
C LEU A 106 -18.42 16.20 -22.34
N LEU A 107 -17.29 15.52 -22.10
CA LEU A 107 -16.16 16.12 -21.37
C LEU A 107 -15.67 17.41 -22.03
N ALA A 108 -15.52 17.44 -23.35
CA ALA A 108 -15.15 18.66 -24.07
C ALA A 108 -16.19 19.77 -23.92
N ARG A 109 -17.49 19.43 -24.03
CA ARG A 109 -18.59 20.39 -23.83
C ARG A 109 -18.59 20.96 -22.43
N THR A 110 -18.27 20.15 -21.41
CA THR A 110 -18.30 20.62 -20.02
C THR A 110 -17.37 21.80 -19.78
N LEU A 111 -16.25 21.84 -20.49
CA LEU A 111 -15.25 22.89 -20.42
C LEU A 111 -15.58 24.08 -21.33
N ALA A 112 -16.30 23.84 -22.42
CA ALA A 112 -16.68 24.88 -23.39
C ALA A 112 -17.94 25.65 -22.97
N ASP A 113 -18.87 25.01 -22.26
CA ASP A 113 -20.18 25.57 -21.90
C ASP A 113 -20.48 25.40 -20.40
N ALA A 114 -20.01 26.37 -19.62
CA ALA A 114 -20.24 26.40 -18.18
C ALA A 114 -21.72 26.62 -17.81
N ALA A 115 -22.54 27.19 -18.69
CA ALA A 115 -23.96 27.40 -18.44
C ALA A 115 -24.73 26.08 -18.56
N TRP A 116 -24.40 25.27 -19.56
CA TRP A 116 -24.93 23.92 -19.71
C TRP A 116 -24.58 23.03 -18.52
N CYS A 117 -23.32 23.06 -18.04
CA CYS A 117 -22.88 22.30 -16.87
C CYS A 117 -23.67 22.59 -15.58
N ARG A 118 -24.10 23.85 -15.38
CA ARG A 118 -24.83 24.24 -14.17
C ARG A 118 -26.32 23.94 -14.21
N ARG A 119 -26.84 23.43 -15.34
CA ARG A 119 -28.27 23.16 -15.54
C ARG A 119 -28.64 21.77 -15.02
N GLY A 120 -29.61 21.71 -14.11
CA GLY A 120 -30.23 20.44 -13.69
C GLY A 120 -29.22 19.39 -13.24
N GLN A 121 -29.33 18.17 -13.78
CA GLN A 121 -28.41 17.06 -13.49
C GLN A 121 -27.09 17.13 -14.28
N ASN A 122 -26.89 18.09 -15.18
CA ASN A 122 -25.64 18.18 -15.95
C ASN A 122 -24.39 18.40 -15.09
N ALA A 123 -24.57 18.88 -13.86
CA ALA A 123 -23.48 19.10 -12.91
C ALA A 123 -22.69 17.82 -12.60
N CYS A 124 -23.31 16.63 -12.67
CA CYS A 124 -22.65 15.36 -12.42
C CYS A 124 -22.14 14.66 -13.70
N VAL A 125 -22.50 15.16 -14.89
CA VAL A 125 -22.08 14.59 -16.16
C VAL A 125 -20.56 14.53 -16.33
N PRO A 126 -19.75 15.58 -16.02
CA PRO A 126 -18.30 15.48 -16.17
C PRO A 126 -17.69 14.35 -15.33
N TYR A 127 -18.16 14.15 -14.09
CA TYR A 127 -17.74 13.05 -13.23
C TYR A 127 -18.07 11.69 -13.86
N TYR A 128 -19.32 11.48 -14.28
CA TYR A 128 -19.73 10.20 -14.86
C TYR A 128 -19.06 9.93 -16.20
N ALA A 129 -18.93 10.93 -17.07
CA ALA A 129 -18.29 10.79 -18.36
C ALA A 129 -16.81 10.39 -18.21
N ALA A 130 -16.07 11.04 -17.31
CA ALA A 130 -14.68 10.68 -17.00
C ALA A 130 -14.58 9.25 -16.43
N HIS A 131 -15.49 8.88 -15.53
CA HIS A 131 -15.55 7.51 -14.99
C HIS A 131 -15.89 6.45 -16.03
N VAL A 132 -16.83 6.72 -16.95
CA VAL A 132 -17.18 5.80 -18.04
C VAL A 132 -15.98 5.56 -18.93
N VAL A 133 -15.28 6.63 -19.34
CA VAL A 133 -14.05 6.53 -20.12
C VAL A 133 -13.01 5.71 -19.36
N GLY A 134 -12.77 6.02 -18.08
CA GLY A 134 -11.86 5.24 -17.25
C GLY A 134 -12.25 3.76 -17.12
N SER A 135 -13.52 3.44 -16.94
CA SER A 135 -13.98 2.06 -16.76
C SER A 135 -13.88 1.23 -18.03
N TYR A 136 -14.34 1.74 -19.19
CA TYR A 136 -14.23 0.97 -20.44
C TYR A 136 -12.80 0.79 -20.94
N THR A 137 -11.89 1.68 -20.54
CA THR A 137 -10.48 1.64 -20.94
C THR A 137 -9.61 0.83 -20.00
N ILE A 138 -10.09 0.36 -18.85
CA ILE A 138 -9.26 -0.30 -17.82
C ILE A 138 -8.57 -1.60 -18.30
N ARG A 139 -9.19 -2.33 -19.23
CA ARG A 139 -8.71 -3.64 -19.72
C ARG A 139 -8.77 -3.79 -21.23
N SER A 140 -8.94 -2.68 -21.97
CA SER A 140 -9.13 -2.72 -23.42
C SER A 140 -8.34 -1.60 -24.10
N SER A 141 -7.22 -1.97 -24.74
CA SER A 141 -6.44 -1.05 -25.59
C SER A 141 -7.30 -0.47 -26.71
N ALA A 142 -8.16 -1.28 -27.33
CA ALA A 142 -9.04 -0.81 -28.41
C ALA A 142 -10.02 0.28 -27.93
N HIS A 143 -10.57 0.16 -26.73
CA HIS A 143 -11.41 1.22 -26.13
C HIS A 143 -10.60 2.47 -25.78
N ALA A 144 -9.36 2.31 -25.31
CA ALA A 144 -8.46 3.43 -25.05
C ALA A 144 -8.14 4.20 -26.34
N GLU A 145 -7.89 3.49 -27.44
CA GLU A 145 -7.66 4.09 -28.76
C GLU A 145 -8.87 4.89 -29.23
N LEU A 146 -10.09 4.37 -29.03
CA LEU A 146 -11.33 5.10 -29.33
C LEU A 146 -11.45 6.39 -28.50
N ALA A 147 -11.11 6.36 -27.21
CA ALA A 147 -11.15 7.53 -26.34
C ALA A 147 -10.14 8.60 -26.78
N VAL A 148 -8.91 8.19 -27.10
CA VAL A 148 -7.86 9.08 -27.61
C VAL A 148 -8.26 9.68 -28.96
N ALA A 149 -8.76 8.85 -29.90
CA ALA A 149 -9.23 9.31 -31.21
C ALA A 149 -10.42 10.28 -31.10
N ALA A 150 -11.26 10.12 -30.07
CA ALA A 150 -12.35 11.04 -29.77
C ALA A 150 -11.91 12.32 -29.04
N GLY A 151 -10.62 12.46 -28.72
CA GLY A 151 -10.05 13.67 -28.11
C GLY A 151 -10.14 13.74 -26.59
N ALA A 152 -10.32 12.61 -25.88
CA ALA A 152 -10.55 12.60 -24.43
C ALA A 152 -9.38 13.15 -23.59
N VAL A 153 -8.13 13.09 -24.09
CA VAL A 153 -6.92 13.43 -23.31
C VAL A 153 -6.94 14.88 -22.81
N ARG A 154 -7.25 15.85 -23.67
CA ARG A 154 -7.21 17.29 -23.31
C ARG A 154 -8.26 17.66 -22.26
N PRO A 155 -9.55 17.28 -22.41
CA PRO A 155 -10.53 17.52 -21.37
C PRO A 155 -10.18 16.86 -20.04
N LEU A 156 -9.66 15.63 -20.05
CA LEU A 156 -9.27 14.93 -18.82
C LEU A 156 -8.08 15.63 -18.14
N LEU A 157 -7.10 16.15 -18.88
CA LEU A 157 -6.01 16.94 -18.30
C LEU A 157 -6.52 18.24 -17.67
N ALA A 158 -7.45 18.94 -18.31
CA ALA A 158 -8.07 20.13 -17.73
C ALA A 158 -8.83 19.81 -16.42
N LEU A 159 -9.57 18.69 -16.39
CA LEU A 159 -10.23 18.23 -15.17
C LEU A 159 -9.21 17.89 -14.07
N LEU A 160 -8.13 17.16 -14.39
CA LEU A 160 -7.03 16.86 -13.45
C LEU A 160 -6.43 18.16 -12.90
N GLY A 161 -6.25 19.17 -13.75
CA GLY A 161 -5.73 20.48 -13.37
C GLY A 161 -6.72 21.37 -12.59
N GLY A 162 -7.87 20.85 -12.19
CA GLY A 162 -8.81 21.58 -11.32
C GLY A 162 -9.73 22.53 -12.07
N ALA A 163 -9.99 22.30 -13.37
CA ALA A 163 -11.05 23.02 -14.08
C ALA A 163 -12.44 22.80 -13.45
N MET A 164 -12.58 21.71 -12.69
CA MET A 164 -13.76 21.36 -11.89
C MET A 164 -13.31 20.96 -10.47
N THR A 165 -14.13 20.21 -9.74
CA THR A 165 -13.85 19.88 -8.33
C THR A 165 -12.99 18.63 -8.20
N TRP A 166 -12.56 18.35 -6.96
CA TRP A 166 -11.79 17.17 -6.59
C TRP A 166 -12.44 15.84 -6.99
N VAL A 167 -13.77 15.80 -7.12
CA VAL A 167 -14.52 14.63 -7.56
C VAL A 167 -14.24 14.32 -9.03
N GLU A 168 -14.23 15.33 -9.89
CA GLU A 168 -13.90 15.18 -11.31
C GLU A 168 -12.39 14.97 -11.52
N GLN A 169 -11.53 15.66 -10.74
CA GLN A 169 -10.08 15.43 -10.75
C GLN A 169 -9.75 13.95 -10.53
N ARG A 170 -10.42 13.32 -9.55
CA ARG A 170 -10.24 11.91 -9.23
C ARG A 170 -10.61 11.01 -10.41
N ALA A 171 -11.76 11.22 -11.02
CA ALA A 171 -12.21 10.47 -12.19
C ALA A 171 -11.23 10.62 -13.37
N ALA A 172 -10.75 11.84 -13.57
CA ALA A 172 -9.79 12.18 -14.63
C ALA A 172 -8.43 11.52 -14.42
N ALA A 173 -7.88 11.55 -13.20
CA ALA A 173 -6.62 10.89 -12.86
C ALA A 173 -6.63 9.39 -13.22
N ARG A 174 -7.73 8.70 -12.88
CA ARG A 174 -7.91 7.29 -13.23
C ARG A 174 -7.96 7.05 -14.74
N ALA A 175 -8.76 7.83 -15.45
CA ALA A 175 -8.91 7.69 -16.90
C ALA A 175 -7.59 7.95 -17.61
N LEU A 176 -6.87 9.02 -17.26
CA LEU A 176 -5.55 9.34 -17.79
C LEU A 176 -4.53 8.23 -17.52
N GLY A 177 -4.52 7.67 -16.31
CA GLY A 177 -3.68 6.51 -15.98
C GLY A 177 -3.92 5.34 -16.92
N HIS A 178 -5.17 4.96 -17.18
CA HIS A 178 -5.48 3.88 -18.12
C HIS A 178 -5.06 4.21 -19.56
N LEU A 179 -5.33 5.43 -20.03
CA LEU A 179 -4.90 5.88 -21.37
C LEU A 179 -3.37 5.93 -21.51
N ALA A 180 -2.64 6.16 -20.42
CA ALA A 180 -1.18 6.12 -20.41
C ALA A 180 -0.62 4.70 -20.26
N SER A 181 -1.44 3.72 -19.90
CA SER A 181 -1.00 2.35 -19.58
C SER A 181 -0.78 1.45 -20.80
N TYR A 182 -1.28 1.85 -21.99
CA TYR A 182 -1.15 1.06 -23.22
C TYR A 182 -0.18 1.69 -24.21
N ASP A 183 0.63 0.86 -24.87
CA ASP A 183 1.61 1.32 -25.85
C ASP A 183 0.97 2.02 -27.07
N ALA A 184 -0.25 1.61 -27.46
CA ALA A 184 -0.97 2.20 -28.57
C ALA A 184 -1.45 3.64 -28.30
N THR A 185 -1.71 3.99 -27.04
CA THR A 185 -2.29 5.29 -26.64
C THR A 185 -1.31 6.18 -25.91
N PHE A 186 -0.25 5.61 -25.33
CA PHE A 186 0.81 6.36 -24.64
C PHE A 186 1.38 7.52 -25.47
N PRO A 187 1.70 7.39 -26.78
CA PRO A 187 2.23 8.52 -27.55
C PRO A 187 1.31 9.75 -27.57
N ALA A 188 0.00 9.57 -27.46
CA ALA A 188 -0.94 10.69 -27.40
C ALA A 188 -0.92 11.42 -26.06
N VAL A 189 -0.73 10.67 -24.97
CA VAL A 189 -0.62 11.22 -23.62
C VAL A 189 0.76 11.88 -23.43
N ALA A 190 1.83 11.22 -23.90
CA ALA A 190 3.20 11.71 -23.81
C ALA A 190 3.41 13.06 -24.51
N ARG A 191 2.68 13.35 -25.61
CA ARG A 191 2.70 14.68 -26.26
C ARG A 191 2.26 15.83 -25.35
N CYS A 192 1.56 15.53 -24.26
CA CYS A 192 1.14 16.52 -23.27
C CYS A 192 1.89 16.36 -21.94
N ALA A 193 3.00 15.60 -21.89
CA ALA A 193 3.69 15.26 -20.64
C ALA A 193 4.20 16.51 -19.87
N ASP A 194 4.69 17.52 -20.58
CA ASP A 194 5.17 18.77 -19.97
C ASP A 194 4.09 19.50 -19.15
N GLU A 195 2.83 19.37 -19.58
CA GLU A 195 1.66 19.90 -18.86
C GLU A 195 1.14 18.86 -17.85
N ALA A 196 1.08 17.59 -18.25
CA ALA A 196 0.45 16.53 -17.47
C ALA A 196 1.21 16.18 -16.18
N VAL A 197 2.55 16.18 -16.22
CA VAL A 197 3.39 15.83 -15.06
C VAL A 197 3.18 16.84 -13.92
N PRO A 198 3.34 18.17 -14.12
CA PRO A 198 3.09 19.13 -13.05
C PRO A 198 1.67 19.07 -12.48
N LEU A 199 0.65 18.86 -13.33
CA LEU A 199 -0.74 18.73 -12.87
C LEU A 199 -0.93 17.48 -11.99
N ALA A 200 -0.35 16.35 -12.37
CA ALA A 200 -0.45 15.11 -11.60
C ALA A 200 0.35 15.16 -10.29
N VAL A 201 1.54 15.79 -10.29
CA VAL A 201 2.34 16.05 -9.08
C VAL A 201 1.56 16.95 -8.12
N HIS A 202 0.98 18.04 -8.64
CA HIS A 202 0.17 18.95 -7.84
C HIS A 202 -1.05 18.23 -7.23
N ALA A 203 -1.81 17.50 -8.04
CA ALA A 203 -2.97 16.74 -7.57
C ALA A 203 -2.60 15.70 -6.51
N ALA A 204 -1.52 14.93 -6.70
CA ALA A 204 -1.05 13.95 -5.71
C ALA A 204 -0.66 14.61 -4.37
N SER A 205 -0.05 15.79 -4.42
CA SER A 205 0.47 16.50 -3.25
C SER A 205 -0.61 17.22 -2.45
N THR A 206 -1.63 17.77 -3.12
CA THR A 206 -2.61 18.70 -2.51
C THR A 206 -3.97 18.07 -2.24
N CYS A 207 -4.33 16.99 -2.94
CA CYS A 207 -5.69 16.45 -2.92
C CYS A 207 -6.25 16.18 -1.52
N ILE A 208 -5.46 15.67 -0.59
CA ILE A 208 -5.92 15.39 0.78
C ILE A 208 -6.33 16.70 1.49
N GLY A 209 -5.48 17.72 1.40
CA GLY A 209 -5.75 19.04 1.97
C GLY A 209 -6.94 19.71 1.28
N ASP A 210 -7.03 19.61 -0.04
CA ASP A 210 -8.09 20.22 -0.84
C ASP A 210 -9.45 19.58 -0.56
N VAL A 211 -9.54 18.25 -0.47
CA VAL A 211 -10.79 17.56 -0.11
C VAL A 211 -11.21 17.93 1.31
N TYR A 212 -10.25 18.03 2.24
CA TYR A 212 -10.56 18.44 3.60
C TYR A 212 -11.12 19.86 3.64
N ALA A 213 -10.39 20.83 3.07
CA ALA A 213 -10.75 22.24 3.12
C ALA A 213 -12.06 22.53 2.36
N ASN A 214 -12.26 21.92 1.20
CA ASN A 214 -13.38 22.21 0.31
C ASN A 214 -14.62 21.35 0.56
N TYR A 215 -14.55 20.33 1.42
CA TYR A 215 -15.68 19.46 1.71
C TYR A 215 -15.81 19.09 3.18
N VAL A 216 -14.81 18.42 3.76
CA VAL A 216 -14.92 17.84 5.12
C VAL A 216 -15.04 18.92 6.20
N ALA A 217 -14.23 19.98 6.11
CA ALA A 217 -14.22 21.10 7.03
C ALA A 217 -15.46 22.01 6.90
N LEU A 218 -16.23 21.88 5.82
CA LEU A 218 -17.44 22.65 5.63
C LEU A 218 -18.57 22.08 6.50
N ALA A 219 -19.36 23.00 7.08
CA ALA A 219 -20.64 22.63 7.69
C ALA A 219 -21.50 21.86 6.67
N PRO A 220 -22.27 20.82 7.06
CA PRO A 220 -23.06 20.02 6.13
C PRO A 220 -23.98 20.83 5.20
N SER A 221 -24.49 21.97 5.66
CA SER A 221 -25.32 22.90 4.87
C SER A 221 -24.59 23.66 3.78
N LYS A 222 -23.25 23.75 3.86
CA LYS A 222 -22.39 24.42 2.87
C LYS A 222 -21.75 23.47 1.87
N ARG A 223 -21.86 22.15 2.08
CA ARG A 223 -21.32 21.14 1.17
C ARG A 223 -22.10 21.16 -0.16
N PRO A 224 -21.43 21.10 -1.33
CA PRO A 224 -22.13 21.09 -2.62
C PRO A 224 -23.10 19.91 -2.71
N LYS A 225 -24.38 20.20 -3.00
CA LYS A 225 -25.46 19.20 -3.00
C LYS A 225 -25.14 18.00 -3.90
N TYR A 226 -24.67 18.24 -5.13
CA TYR A 226 -24.36 17.15 -6.06
C TYR A 226 -23.22 16.24 -5.55
N GLN A 227 -22.22 16.80 -4.84
CA GLN A 227 -21.15 15.99 -4.25
C GLN A 227 -21.67 15.14 -3.10
N ARG A 228 -22.57 15.70 -2.26
CA ARG A 228 -23.28 14.90 -1.25
C ARG A 228 -24.01 13.74 -1.91
N ASP A 229 -24.84 14.03 -2.92
CA ASP A 229 -25.62 13.03 -3.64
C ASP A 229 -24.74 11.94 -4.29
N LEU A 230 -23.52 12.30 -4.74
CA LEU A 230 -22.53 11.35 -5.25
C LEU A 230 -21.94 10.45 -4.16
N LEU A 231 -21.61 11.01 -2.99
CA LEU A 231 -20.99 10.26 -1.89
C LEU A 231 -22.01 9.40 -1.12
N THR A 232 -23.27 9.82 -1.07
CA THR A 232 -24.33 9.13 -0.33
C THR A 232 -25.18 8.20 -1.18
N ARG A 233 -24.89 8.10 -2.48
CA ARG A 233 -25.66 7.26 -3.40
C ARG A 233 -25.70 5.80 -2.93
N GLY A 234 -26.91 5.28 -2.70
CA GLY A 234 -27.14 3.92 -2.20
C GLY A 234 -27.11 3.78 -0.67
N LEU A 235 -27.00 4.89 0.09
CA LEU A 235 -27.11 4.91 1.55
C LEU A 235 -28.44 5.52 1.98
N VAL A 236 -29.21 4.83 2.83
CA VAL A 236 -30.49 5.30 3.39
C VAL A 236 -30.45 5.20 4.92
N GLY A 237 -30.79 6.29 5.64
CA GLY A 237 -31.00 6.28 7.09
C GLY A 237 -30.08 7.19 7.92
N ALA A 238 -30.06 7.00 9.24
CA ALA A 238 -29.20 7.73 10.17
C ALA A 238 -27.74 7.24 10.10
N GLY A 239 -26.76 8.15 10.07
CA GLY A 239 -25.33 7.84 9.90
C GLY A 239 -24.73 8.24 8.53
N VAL A 240 -25.51 8.91 7.69
CA VAL A 240 -25.09 9.41 6.37
C VAL A 240 -23.91 10.39 6.49
N ASP A 241 -23.91 11.33 7.43
CA ASP A 241 -22.82 12.32 7.54
C ASP A 241 -21.46 11.67 7.89
N ALA A 242 -21.43 10.69 8.80
CA ALA A 242 -20.21 9.93 9.12
C ALA A 242 -19.77 9.03 7.95
N ALA A 243 -20.73 8.55 7.14
CA ALA A 243 -20.44 7.83 5.92
C ALA A 243 -19.91 8.75 4.81
N GLU A 244 -20.39 10.00 4.72
CA GLU A 244 -19.91 11.03 3.79
C GLU A 244 -18.44 11.34 4.05
N ASP A 245 -18.07 11.65 5.29
CA ASP A 245 -16.69 12.02 5.65
C ASP A 245 -15.71 10.88 5.37
N ARG A 246 -16.10 9.65 5.72
CA ARG A 246 -15.33 8.44 5.41
C ARG A 246 -15.20 8.23 3.90
N LYS A 247 -16.26 8.50 3.13
CA LYS A 247 -16.23 8.35 1.67
C LYS A 247 -15.37 9.41 1.01
N ALA A 248 -15.41 10.64 1.51
CA ALA A 248 -14.52 11.73 1.09
C ALA A 248 -13.05 11.37 1.38
N GLU A 249 -12.75 10.79 2.54
CA GLU A 249 -11.41 10.29 2.87
C GLU A 249 -10.94 9.21 1.90
N GLU A 250 -11.77 8.21 1.64
CA GLU A 250 -11.49 7.14 0.67
C GLU A 250 -11.20 7.72 -0.73
N TRP A 251 -12.00 8.70 -1.15
CA TRP A 251 -11.88 9.30 -2.48
C TRP A 251 -10.67 10.23 -2.59
N ALA A 252 -10.33 10.98 -1.54
CA ALA A 252 -9.08 11.75 -1.48
C ALA A 252 -7.87 10.83 -1.63
N SER A 253 -7.88 9.70 -0.92
CA SER A 253 -6.85 8.68 -1.03
C SER A 253 -6.76 8.08 -2.44
N GLN A 254 -7.90 7.77 -3.06
CA GLN A 254 -7.95 7.28 -4.44
C GLN A 254 -7.45 8.32 -5.44
N LEU A 255 -7.74 9.61 -5.25
CA LEU A 255 -7.20 10.68 -6.09
C LEU A 255 -5.66 10.73 -5.99
N GLN A 256 -5.10 10.65 -4.78
CA GLN A 256 -3.65 10.58 -4.60
C GLN A 256 -3.05 9.36 -5.32
N CYS A 257 -3.57 8.16 -5.05
CA CYS A 257 -3.06 6.92 -5.64
C CYS A 257 -3.19 6.88 -7.16
N TRP A 258 -4.30 7.38 -7.73
CA TRP A 258 -4.50 7.40 -9.18
C TRP A 258 -3.63 8.46 -9.87
N SER A 259 -3.34 9.58 -9.19
CA SER A 259 -2.38 10.57 -9.69
C SER A 259 -0.95 9.99 -9.71
N LEU A 260 -0.55 9.27 -8.64
CA LEU A 260 0.72 8.55 -8.59
C LEU A 260 0.80 7.42 -9.63
N TYR A 261 -0.30 6.70 -9.86
CA TYR A 261 -0.38 5.69 -10.91
C TYR A 261 -0.18 6.32 -12.30
N PHE A 262 -0.82 7.45 -12.58
CA PHE A 262 -0.64 8.16 -13.83
C PHE A 262 0.83 8.63 -14.01
N LEU A 263 1.45 9.20 -12.98
CA LEU A 263 2.88 9.52 -12.98
C LEU A 263 3.76 8.29 -13.21
N SER A 264 3.41 7.16 -12.61
CA SER A 264 4.13 5.89 -12.79
C SER A 264 4.03 5.39 -14.23
N CYS A 265 2.87 5.54 -14.88
CA CYS A 265 2.72 5.22 -16.30
C CYS A 265 3.65 6.08 -17.18
N LEU A 266 3.75 7.39 -16.90
CA LEU A 266 4.66 8.31 -17.60
C LEU A 266 6.13 7.94 -17.36
N ALA A 267 6.54 7.84 -16.10
CA ALA A 267 7.92 7.51 -15.71
C ALA A 267 8.39 6.16 -16.28
N SER A 268 7.52 5.14 -16.26
CA SER A 268 7.88 3.80 -16.74
C SER A 268 8.19 3.71 -18.23
N ARG A 269 7.70 4.66 -19.04
CA ARG A 269 7.76 4.62 -20.52
C ARG A 269 8.55 5.76 -21.13
N ASP A 270 8.66 6.88 -20.44
CA ASP A 270 9.39 8.06 -20.88
C ASP A 270 10.36 8.54 -19.79
N PRO A 271 11.64 8.11 -19.86
CA PRO A 271 12.66 8.56 -18.92
C PRO A 271 12.89 10.08 -18.91
N SER A 272 12.48 10.81 -19.96
CA SER A 272 12.62 12.27 -19.98
C SER A 272 11.70 12.95 -18.95
N SER A 273 10.57 12.32 -18.62
CA SER A 273 9.65 12.80 -17.59
C SER A 273 10.24 12.80 -16.18
N HIS A 274 11.28 12.00 -15.92
CA HIS A 274 11.90 11.90 -14.59
C HIS A 274 12.46 13.25 -14.12
N ALA A 275 13.06 14.02 -15.02
CA ALA A 275 13.56 15.35 -14.68
C ALA A 275 12.45 16.26 -14.18
N THR A 276 11.29 16.27 -14.86
CA THR A 276 10.13 17.08 -14.50
C THR A 276 9.46 16.59 -13.21
N ILE A 277 9.35 15.28 -13.01
CA ILE A 277 8.82 14.72 -11.76
C ILE A 277 9.70 15.10 -10.56
N CYS A 278 11.02 15.06 -10.73
CA CYS A 278 11.99 15.34 -9.68
C CYS A 278 12.24 16.84 -9.43
N GLN A 279 11.66 17.76 -10.21
CA GLN A 279 11.82 19.20 -10.01
C GLN A 279 11.21 19.69 -8.68
N ASP A 280 10.12 19.06 -8.23
CA ASP A 280 9.47 19.40 -6.98
C ASP A 280 10.10 18.62 -5.82
N HIS A 281 11.01 19.26 -5.09
CA HIS A 281 11.66 18.67 -3.92
C HIS A 281 10.67 18.35 -2.79
N GLY A 282 9.60 19.14 -2.62
CA GLY A 282 8.57 18.89 -1.60
C GLY A 282 7.71 17.68 -1.94
N PHE A 283 7.46 17.45 -3.22
CA PHE A 283 6.84 16.21 -3.68
C PHE A 283 7.72 15.00 -3.39
N LEU A 284 9.01 15.07 -3.75
CA LEU A 284 9.96 13.97 -3.50
C LEU A 284 10.09 13.62 -2.02
N SER A 285 10.12 14.61 -1.12
CA SER A 285 10.22 14.37 0.33
C SER A 285 9.01 13.64 0.91
N GLU A 286 7.83 13.82 0.30
CA GLU A 286 6.58 13.23 0.79
C GLU A 286 6.22 11.89 0.13
N LEU A 287 6.89 11.49 -0.97
CA LEU A 287 6.52 10.30 -1.74
C LEU A 287 6.42 9.02 -0.89
N CYS A 288 7.38 8.75 -0.02
CA CYS A 288 7.34 7.57 0.87
C CYS A 288 6.11 7.58 1.82
N ARG A 289 5.57 8.76 2.12
CA ARG A 289 4.40 8.97 2.97
C ARG A 289 3.09 8.93 2.19
N MET A 290 3.11 8.95 0.86
CA MET A 290 1.91 8.81 0.02
C MET A 290 1.60 7.33 -0.25
N TRP A 291 0.97 6.65 0.72
CA TRP A 291 0.69 5.20 0.66
C TRP A 291 -0.79 4.83 0.48
N GLY A 292 -1.68 5.82 0.42
CA GLY A 292 -3.11 5.57 0.20
C GLY A 292 -3.86 4.87 1.35
N GLY A 293 -3.21 4.72 2.51
CA GLY A 293 -3.77 4.08 3.69
C GLY A 293 -4.20 2.62 3.49
N LEU A 294 -4.89 2.06 4.48
CA LEU A 294 -5.34 0.65 4.48
C LEU A 294 -6.40 0.33 3.40
N ALA A 295 -6.95 1.35 2.74
CA ALA A 295 -7.96 1.20 1.69
C ALA A 295 -7.33 0.87 0.32
N ASN A 296 -6.08 1.28 0.08
CA ASN A 296 -5.39 1.13 -1.20
C ASN A 296 -4.11 0.28 -1.10
N GLY A 297 -4.12 -0.74 -0.22
CA GLY A 297 -2.94 -1.58 0.05
C GLY A 297 -2.37 -2.32 -1.18
N ASP A 298 -3.15 -2.52 -2.24
CA ASP A 298 -2.69 -3.12 -3.49
C ASP A 298 -1.86 -2.14 -4.37
N SER A 299 -1.82 -0.85 -4.01
CA SER A 299 -1.04 0.15 -4.74
C SER A 299 0.35 0.31 -4.13
N PRO A 300 1.44 0.22 -4.91
CA PRO A 300 2.78 0.58 -4.45
C PRO A 300 2.94 2.09 -4.24
N ALA A 301 1.92 2.87 -4.60
CA ALA A 301 1.80 4.30 -4.34
C ALA A 301 3.12 5.07 -4.58
N GLY A 302 3.57 5.89 -3.63
CA GLY A 302 4.74 6.74 -3.84
C GLY A 302 6.07 5.98 -3.91
N VAL A 303 6.25 4.86 -3.17
CA VAL A 303 7.47 4.03 -3.28
C VAL A 303 7.58 3.37 -4.66
N GLY A 304 6.44 3.04 -5.28
CA GLY A 304 6.39 2.59 -6.67
C GLY A 304 6.96 3.60 -7.65
N LEU A 305 6.58 4.87 -7.49
CA LEU A 305 7.12 5.94 -8.31
C LEU A 305 8.61 6.17 -8.04
N LEU A 306 9.05 6.21 -6.78
CA LEU A 306 10.47 6.34 -6.42
C LEU A 306 11.33 5.26 -7.10
N ARG A 307 10.88 4.01 -7.06
CA ARG A 307 11.58 2.89 -7.72
C ARG A 307 11.73 3.08 -9.22
N LEU A 308 10.73 3.66 -9.88
CA LEU A 308 10.80 3.98 -11.31
C LEU A 308 11.80 5.11 -11.57
N LEU A 309 11.79 6.16 -10.75
CA LEU A 309 12.70 7.30 -10.88
C LEU A 309 14.18 6.88 -10.73
N CYS A 310 14.47 5.91 -9.85
CA CYS A 310 15.81 5.31 -9.70
C CYS A 310 16.37 4.66 -10.98
N ARG A 311 15.56 4.41 -12.02
CA ARG A 311 16.04 3.86 -13.30
C ARG A 311 16.86 4.85 -14.12
N SER A 312 16.80 6.13 -13.81
CA SER A 312 17.59 7.19 -14.49
C SER A 312 18.62 7.81 -13.56
N ALA A 313 19.75 8.25 -14.11
CA ALA A 313 20.76 9.00 -13.35
C ALA A 313 20.18 10.30 -12.75
N VAL A 314 19.31 11.00 -13.49
CA VAL A 314 18.64 12.23 -13.01
C VAL A 314 17.78 11.94 -11.78
N GLY A 315 16.96 10.89 -11.83
CA GLY A 315 16.11 10.48 -10.71
C GLY A 315 16.92 10.01 -9.50
N ARG A 316 17.98 9.21 -9.71
CA ARG A 316 18.87 8.80 -8.61
C ARG A 316 19.55 10.00 -7.96
N GLY A 317 20.11 10.91 -8.76
CA GLY A 317 20.73 12.13 -8.25
C GLY A 317 19.77 12.99 -7.44
N ALA A 318 18.52 13.15 -7.90
CA ALA A 318 17.50 13.91 -7.18
C ALA A 318 17.08 13.26 -5.86
N ILE A 319 16.89 11.93 -5.83
CA ILE A 319 16.51 11.19 -4.61
C ILE A 319 17.68 11.18 -3.63
N ALA A 320 18.91 10.94 -4.09
CA ALA A 320 20.11 10.97 -3.25
C ALA A 320 20.35 12.36 -2.62
N ALA A 321 19.94 13.42 -3.30
CA ALA A 321 20.01 14.79 -2.79
C ALA A 321 18.84 15.17 -1.85
N CYS A 322 17.88 14.26 -1.60
CA CYS A 322 16.70 14.50 -0.78
C CYS A 322 16.75 13.66 0.52
N PRO A 323 17.19 14.25 1.66
CA PRO A 323 17.31 13.52 2.92
C PRO A 323 16.00 12.91 3.41
N ASP A 324 14.88 13.61 3.26
CA ASP A 324 13.57 13.11 3.68
C ASP A 324 13.11 11.90 2.87
N ALA A 325 13.44 11.86 1.57
CA ALA A 325 13.15 10.69 0.73
C ALA A 325 13.99 9.48 1.17
N LEU A 326 15.28 9.67 1.45
CA LEU A 326 16.15 8.62 1.96
C LEU A 326 15.70 8.12 3.34
N SER A 327 15.36 9.03 4.25
CA SER A 327 14.79 8.67 5.57
C SER A 327 13.50 7.89 5.42
N GLY A 328 12.56 8.34 4.58
CA GLY A 328 11.30 7.63 4.35
C GLY A 328 11.50 6.25 3.72
N LEU A 329 12.52 6.06 2.87
CA LEU A 329 12.89 4.75 2.35
C LEU A 329 13.47 3.85 3.45
N CYS A 330 14.28 4.38 4.37
CA CYS A 330 14.78 3.66 5.53
C CYS A 330 13.63 3.22 6.46
N ASP A 331 12.72 4.13 6.80
CA ASP A 331 11.56 3.84 7.64
C ASP A 331 10.69 2.73 7.03
N LEU A 332 10.43 2.81 5.72
CA LEU A 332 9.67 1.79 5.00
C LEU A 332 10.43 0.45 4.92
N ALA A 333 11.74 0.47 4.71
CA ALA A 333 12.59 -0.73 4.68
C ALA A 333 12.67 -1.44 6.03
N GLN A 334 12.48 -0.73 7.15
CA GLN A 334 12.44 -1.30 8.50
C GLN A 334 11.01 -1.54 9.02
N SER A 335 9.99 -1.41 8.17
CA SER A 335 8.59 -1.62 8.55
C SER A 335 8.09 -3.03 8.23
N SER A 336 6.87 -3.35 8.66
CA SER A 336 6.10 -4.53 8.22
C SER A 336 5.15 -4.24 7.05
N ASP A 337 5.44 -3.20 6.24
CA ASP A 337 4.67 -2.89 5.04
C ASP A 337 4.91 -3.93 3.93
N ASP A 338 3.87 -4.24 3.15
CA ASP A 338 3.97 -5.16 2.00
C ASP A 338 4.99 -4.66 0.95
N TRP A 339 5.26 -3.35 0.92
CA TRP A 339 6.21 -2.71 0.03
C TRP A 339 7.63 -2.53 0.61
N GLN A 340 7.93 -3.14 1.77
CA GLN A 340 9.27 -3.12 2.37
C GLN A 340 10.37 -3.50 1.37
N TYR A 341 10.16 -4.52 0.53
CA TYR A 341 11.14 -4.95 -0.47
C TYR A 341 11.38 -3.89 -1.55
N MET A 342 10.38 -3.07 -1.89
CA MET A 342 10.53 -2.02 -2.89
C MET A 342 11.37 -0.87 -2.35
N ALA A 343 11.28 -0.56 -1.06
CA ALA A 343 12.15 0.41 -0.42
C ALA A 343 13.61 -0.06 -0.45
N ILE A 344 13.87 -1.33 -0.09
CA ILE A 344 15.19 -1.93 -0.17
C ILE A 344 15.72 -1.90 -1.62
N ASP A 345 14.89 -2.25 -2.61
CA ASP A 345 15.25 -2.14 -4.03
C ASP A 345 15.66 -0.71 -4.43
N CYS A 346 14.94 0.31 -3.97
CA CYS A 346 15.28 1.70 -4.26
C CYS A 346 16.66 2.05 -3.70
N LEU A 347 16.91 1.70 -2.44
CA LEU A 347 18.18 1.95 -1.76
C LEU A 347 19.35 1.22 -2.45
N LEU A 348 19.14 -0.03 -2.85
CA LEU A 348 20.15 -0.79 -3.61
C LEU A 348 20.44 -0.16 -4.97
N LEU A 349 19.43 0.30 -5.71
CA LEU A 349 19.63 1.00 -6.99
C LEU A 349 20.38 2.34 -6.82
N LEU A 350 20.22 3.00 -5.68
CA LEU A 350 20.91 4.25 -5.36
C LEU A 350 22.37 4.01 -4.90
N LEU A 351 22.63 2.89 -4.22
CA LEU A 351 23.98 2.48 -3.84
C LEU A 351 24.75 1.90 -5.04
N ASP A 352 24.09 1.21 -5.97
CA ASP A 352 24.74 0.68 -7.18
C ASP A 352 25.33 1.80 -8.07
N ASP A 353 24.79 3.02 -7.97
CA ASP A 353 25.32 4.19 -8.68
C ASP A 353 26.42 4.90 -7.88
N HIS A 354 27.63 4.85 -8.42
CA HIS A 354 28.83 5.48 -7.88
C HIS A 354 28.69 7.00 -7.65
N ASP A 355 27.90 7.72 -8.46
CA ASP A 355 27.70 9.16 -8.28
C ASP A 355 26.84 9.49 -7.05
N THR A 356 25.97 8.57 -6.65
CA THR A 356 25.05 8.75 -5.52
C THR A 356 25.45 7.97 -4.27
N TRP A 357 26.31 6.96 -4.41
CA TRP A 357 26.68 6.04 -3.34
C TRP A 357 27.09 6.76 -2.05
N HIS A 358 27.98 7.76 -2.11
CA HIS A 358 28.48 8.43 -0.90
C HIS A 358 27.35 9.06 -0.07
N ALA A 359 26.49 9.86 -0.70
CA ALA A 359 25.39 10.52 -0.01
C ALA A 359 24.37 9.52 0.53
N VAL A 360 24.11 8.45 -0.23
CA VAL A 360 23.12 7.42 0.12
C VAL A 360 23.66 6.53 1.24
N ALA A 361 24.90 6.06 1.16
CA ALA A 361 25.54 5.28 2.20
C ALA A 361 25.62 6.07 3.51
N ASP A 362 26.00 7.34 3.44
CA ASP A 362 26.07 8.22 4.61
C ASP A 362 24.71 8.34 5.33
N ALA A 363 23.63 8.47 4.56
CA ALA A 363 22.29 8.61 5.13
C ALA A 363 21.64 7.29 5.55
N THR A 364 22.00 6.15 4.93
CA THR A 364 21.18 4.93 5.01
C THR A 364 21.91 3.70 5.56
N ALA A 365 23.24 3.72 5.68
CA ALA A 365 24.01 2.61 6.26
C ALA A 365 23.52 2.20 7.66
N PRO A 366 23.26 3.11 8.62
CA PRO A 366 22.80 2.74 9.96
C PRO A 366 21.47 1.96 9.96
N CYS A 367 20.59 2.25 9.01
CA CYS A 367 19.33 1.53 8.83
C CYS A 367 19.53 0.17 8.14
N LEU A 368 20.33 0.14 7.06
CA LEU A 368 20.49 -1.02 6.21
C LEU A 368 21.25 -2.17 6.89
N VAL A 369 22.18 -1.88 7.79
CA VAL A 369 22.91 -2.92 8.54
C VAL A 369 22.00 -3.80 9.38
N ASP A 370 20.87 -3.28 9.86
CA ASP A 370 19.90 -4.05 10.63
C ASP A 370 19.14 -5.08 9.79
N LEU A 371 19.18 -4.91 8.46
CA LEU A 371 18.55 -5.78 7.46
C LEU A 371 19.56 -6.72 6.78
N ALA A 372 20.86 -6.66 7.13
CA ALA A 372 21.92 -7.45 6.48
C ALA A 372 21.79 -8.97 6.67
N GLU A 373 20.93 -9.40 7.60
CA GLU A 373 20.63 -10.82 7.87
C GLU A 373 19.33 -11.31 7.22
N LEU A 374 18.64 -10.44 6.47
CA LEU A 374 17.37 -10.74 5.81
C LEU A 374 17.58 -11.70 4.63
N ARG A 375 17.15 -12.97 4.77
CA ARG A 375 17.35 -13.98 3.71
C ARG A 375 16.33 -13.87 2.58
N ARG A 376 15.05 -13.64 2.90
CA ARG A 376 13.96 -13.65 1.92
C ARG A 376 12.87 -12.66 2.31
N LEU A 377 12.37 -11.94 1.32
CA LEU A 377 11.17 -11.12 1.44
C LEU A 377 10.32 -11.29 0.17
N GLY A 378 9.18 -11.96 0.31
CA GLY A 378 8.36 -12.39 -0.83
C GLY A 378 9.19 -13.19 -1.86
N PRO A 379 9.22 -12.79 -3.15
CA PRO A 379 10.00 -13.48 -4.17
C PRO A 379 11.51 -13.17 -4.11
N ARG A 380 11.94 -12.14 -3.38
CA ARG A 380 13.36 -11.72 -3.32
C ARG A 380 14.12 -12.59 -2.34
N ARG A 381 15.27 -13.11 -2.79
CA ARG A 381 16.20 -13.94 -2.01
C ARG A 381 17.51 -13.18 -1.83
N ARG A 382 18.27 -13.53 -0.79
CA ARG A 382 19.62 -13.01 -0.50
C ARG A 382 19.68 -11.48 -0.39
N LEU A 383 18.63 -10.85 0.15
CA LEU A 383 18.58 -9.40 0.30
C LEU A 383 19.67 -8.87 1.23
N GLY A 384 19.90 -9.55 2.36
CA GLY A 384 20.97 -9.21 3.29
C GLY A 384 22.36 -9.25 2.66
N ASP A 385 22.61 -10.23 1.79
CA ASP A 385 23.87 -10.30 1.03
C ASP A 385 23.97 -9.16 0.03
N ALA A 386 22.89 -8.83 -0.69
CA ALA A 386 22.87 -7.71 -1.63
C ALA A 386 23.13 -6.36 -0.94
N ILE A 387 22.54 -6.15 0.25
CA ILE A 387 22.82 -4.98 1.10
C ILE A 387 24.28 -4.96 1.53
N THR A 388 24.83 -6.10 1.95
CA THR A 388 26.22 -6.23 2.36
C THR A 388 27.16 -5.88 1.20
N SER A 389 26.93 -6.44 0.02
CA SER A 389 27.70 -6.12 -1.17
C SER A 389 27.59 -4.63 -1.51
N ALA A 390 26.39 -4.05 -1.55
CA ALA A 390 26.18 -2.64 -1.91
C ALA A 390 26.90 -1.65 -0.98
N LEU A 391 26.97 -1.96 0.32
CA LEU A 391 27.66 -1.11 1.30
C LEU A 391 29.18 -1.34 1.32
N LEU A 392 29.67 -2.52 0.97
CA LEU A 392 31.10 -2.85 1.01
C LEU A 392 31.81 -2.73 -0.35
N LEU A 393 31.07 -2.58 -1.45
CA LEU A 393 31.56 -2.55 -2.84
C LEU A 393 32.63 -1.47 -3.14
N ASN A 394 32.73 -0.40 -2.35
CA ASN A 394 33.59 0.76 -2.63
C ASN A 394 34.66 1.04 -1.55
N ASP A 395 34.84 0.15 -0.56
CA ASP A 395 35.84 0.32 0.50
C ASP A 395 37.28 -0.09 0.07
N ASP A 396 37.43 -0.80 -1.06
CA ASP A 396 38.75 -1.23 -1.56
C ASP A 396 39.61 -0.07 -2.10
N ASP A 397 39.04 1.14 -2.24
CA ASP A 397 39.73 2.36 -2.69
C ASP A 397 39.81 3.40 -1.55
N ASP A 398 40.32 2.99 -0.38
CA ASP A 398 40.79 3.86 0.73
C ASP A 398 39.82 5.01 1.13
N GLY A 399 38.51 4.83 0.94
CA GLY A 399 37.49 5.87 1.15
C GLY A 399 37.61 7.11 0.25
N HIS A 400 38.35 7.03 -0.87
CA HIS A 400 38.71 8.15 -1.74
C HIS A 400 37.98 8.18 -3.09
N VAL A 401 36.78 7.63 -3.14
CA VAL A 401 35.86 7.93 -4.25
C VAL A 401 35.40 9.39 -4.15
N ARG A 402 36.10 10.30 -4.86
CA ARG A 402 35.86 11.76 -4.95
C ARG A 402 36.02 12.59 -3.66
N GLY A 403 36.78 12.10 -2.67
CA GLY A 403 37.27 12.94 -1.57
C GLY A 403 36.24 13.40 -0.53
N ARG A 404 35.13 12.67 -0.36
CA ARG A 404 34.24 12.84 0.80
C ARG A 404 34.32 11.62 1.70
N ALA A 405 34.69 11.85 2.95
CA ALA A 405 34.66 10.81 3.97
C ALA A 405 33.21 10.62 4.45
N LEU A 406 32.78 9.38 4.69
CA LEU A 406 31.51 9.07 5.35
C LEU A 406 31.47 9.73 6.75
N GLY A 407 30.28 10.06 7.22
CA GLY A 407 29.98 10.49 8.58
C GLY A 407 30.33 9.40 9.60
N ALA A 408 30.47 9.80 10.87
CA ALA A 408 30.92 8.88 11.93
C ALA A 408 29.97 7.68 12.10
N GLU A 409 28.66 7.93 12.08
CA GLU A 409 27.63 6.89 12.25
C GLU A 409 27.63 5.90 11.08
N ALA A 410 27.69 6.38 9.85
CA ALA A 410 27.77 5.53 8.66
C ALA A 410 29.06 4.70 8.63
N LYS A 411 30.21 5.30 9.00
CA LYS A 411 31.48 4.58 9.13
C LYS A 411 31.40 3.46 10.16
N GLU A 412 30.84 3.75 11.33
CA GLU A 412 30.67 2.76 12.38
C GLU A 412 29.74 1.63 11.95
N ALA A 413 28.64 1.96 11.26
CA ALA A 413 27.72 0.97 10.71
C ALA A 413 28.40 0.06 9.67
N VAL A 414 29.12 0.64 8.71
CA VAL A 414 29.85 -0.12 7.67
C VAL A 414 30.96 -0.98 8.29
N ALA A 415 31.72 -0.46 9.26
CA ALA A 415 32.73 -1.22 9.98
C ALA A 415 32.12 -2.39 10.76
N SER A 416 31.02 -2.16 11.48
CA SER A 416 30.28 -3.21 12.18
C SER A 416 29.76 -4.28 11.22
N LEU A 417 29.34 -3.89 10.01
CA LEU A 417 28.87 -4.82 9.00
C LEU A 417 30.01 -5.71 8.49
N ARG A 418 31.18 -5.13 8.20
CA ARG A 418 32.40 -5.85 7.80
C ARG A 418 32.83 -6.84 8.87
N GLU A 419 32.91 -6.41 10.12
CA GLU A 419 33.28 -7.26 11.26
C GLU A 419 32.34 -8.48 11.35
N VAL A 420 31.03 -8.30 11.20
CA VAL A 420 30.07 -9.41 11.32
C VAL A 420 30.03 -10.30 10.08
N LYS A 421 29.95 -9.72 8.88
CA LYS A 421 29.66 -10.46 7.64
C LYS A 421 30.89 -11.05 6.96
N ILE A 422 32.08 -10.50 7.23
CA ILE A 422 33.36 -10.97 6.67
C ILE A 422 34.20 -11.57 7.80
N GLU A 423 34.75 -10.76 8.69
CA GLU A 423 35.81 -11.17 9.62
C GLU A 423 35.33 -12.25 10.60
N ARG A 424 34.17 -12.04 11.22
CA ARG A 424 33.58 -13.00 12.14
C ARG A 424 33.10 -14.26 11.44
N LYS A 425 32.54 -14.13 10.23
CA LYS A 425 32.08 -15.27 9.44
C LYS A 425 33.24 -16.19 9.07
N GLU A 426 34.34 -15.63 8.56
CA GLU A 426 35.56 -16.39 8.23
C GLU A 426 36.17 -17.05 9.47
N ARG A 427 36.21 -16.34 10.61
CA ARG A 427 36.65 -16.91 11.89
C ARG A 427 35.78 -18.10 12.32
N GLU A 428 34.46 -17.97 12.20
CA GLU A 428 33.52 -19.04 12.58
C GLU A 428 33.55 -20.24 11.63
N GLU A 429 33.74 -20.03 10.33
CA GLU A 429 33.92 -21.10 9.35
C GLU A 429 35.23 -21.89 9.55
N ALA A 430 36.26 -21.25 10.13
CA ALA A 430 37.51 -21.90 10.48
C ALA A 430 37.47 -22.64 11.84
N MET A 431 36.44 -22.43 12.66
CA MET A 431 36.32 -23.08 13.97
C MET A 431 35.84 -24.53 13.87
N SER A 432 36.22 -25.34 14.85
CA SER A 432 35.73 -26.72 14.94
C SER A 432 34.26 -26.76 15.36
N ARG A 433 33.55 -27.84 15.00
CA ARG A 433 32.16 -28.06 15.44
C ARG A 433 32.03 -28.03 16.97
N ASP A 434 32.98 -28.61 17.69
CA ASP A 434 32.96 -28.66 19.16
C ASP A 434 33.12 -27.27 19.78
N GLU A 435 33.96 -26.42 19.18
CA GLU A 435 34.13 -25.02 19.60
C GLU A 435 32.86 -24.20 19.33
N LEU A 436 32.20 -24.38 18.18
CA LEU A 436 30.92 -23.72 17.89
C LEU A 436 29.82 -24.16 18.87
N LEU A 437 29.80 -25.44 19.26
CA LEU A 437 28.87 -25.97 20.27
C LEU A 437 29.16 -25.37 21.66
N GLU A 438 30.42 -25.28 22.06
CA GLU A 438 30.81 -24.65 23.33
C GLU A 438 30.37 -23.19 23.37
N ARG A 439 30.63 -22.43 22.31
CA ARG A 439 30.16 -21.04 22.16
C ARG A 439 28.64 -20.94 22.23
N LYS A 440 27.90 -21.85 21.60
CA LYS A 440 26.43 -21.92 21.69
C LYS A 440 25.97 -22.13 23.13
N LEU A 441 26.63 -23.01 23.88
CA LEU A 441 26.32 -23.26 25.31
C LEU A 441 26.62 -22.04 26.17
N VAL A 442 27.77 -21.39 25.98
CA VAL A 442 28.14 -20.16 26.70
C VAL A 442 27.13 -19.05 26.43
N ALA A 443 26.70 -18.88 25.18
CA ALA A 443 25.66 -17.91 24.82
C ALA A 443 24.31 -18.22 25.51
N LYS A 444 23.92 -19.50 25.61
CA LYS A 444 22.70 -19.91 26.34
C LYS A 444 22.79 -19.61 27.83
N GLU A 445 23.94 -19.84 28.46
CA GLU A 445 24.14 -19.50 29.87
C GLU A 445 24.12 -17.97 30.09
N LYS A 446 24.77 -17.18 29.23
CA LYS A 446 24.69 -15.72 29.27
C LYS A 446 23.26 -15.20 29.06
N LYS A 447 22.49 -15.81 28.16
CA LYS A 447 21.05 -15.54 28.00
C LYS A 447 20.29 -15.78 29.30
N ARG A 448 20.52 -16.92 29.97
CA ARG A 448 19.88 -17.27 31.24
C ARG A 448 20.20 -16.24 32.32
N GLN A 449 21.47 -15.86 32.46
CA GLN A 449 21.89 -14.80 33.38
C GLN A 449 21.23 -13.46 33.03
N GLY A 450 21.15 -13.10 31.75
CA GLY A 450 20.47 -11.88 31.29
C GLY A 450 18.97 -11.87 31.64
N ASN A 451 18.29 -13.01 31.48
CA ASN A 451 16.91 -13.20 31.91
C ASN A 451 16.79 -12.98 33.42
N ASP A 452 17.67 -13.58 34.23
CA ASP A 452 17.67 -13.43 35.68
C ASP A 452 17.83 -11.95 36.08
N MET A 453 18.81 -11.24 35.51
CA MET A 453 19.04 -9.83 35.81
C MET A 453 17.86 -8.93 35.41
N PHE A 454 17.20 -9.24 34.28
CA PHE A 454 16.00 -8.51 33.87
C PHE A 454 14.86 -8.69 34.89
N TRP A 455 14.63 -9.91 35.36
CA TRP A 455 13.60 -10.19 36.37
C TRP A 455 13.88 -9.53 37.73
N HIS A 456 15.15 -9.34 38.08
CA HIS A 456 15.57 -8.57 39.25
C HIS A 456 15.52 -7.05 39.05
N GLY A 457 15.13 -6.58 37.86
CA GLY A 457 15.07 -5.15 37.53
C GLY A 457 16.42 -4.52 37.19
N GLU A 458 17.50 -5.30 37.13
CA GLU A 458 18.84 -4.85 36.72
C GLU A 458 18.97 -4.80 35.19
N VAL A 459 18.14 -3.95 34.55
CA VAL A 459 17.98 -3.89 33.08
C VAL A 459 19.29 -3.55 32.36
N ALA A 460 20.15 -2.69 32.92
CA ALA A 460 21.42 -2.33 32.29
C ALA A 460 22.36 -3.54 32.18
N ARG A 461 22.46 -4.35 33.25
CA ARG A 461 23.28 -5.57 33.25
C ARG A 461 22.68 -6.66 32.37
N ALA A 462 21.35 -6.73 32.27
CA ALA A 462 20.71 -7.62 31.30
C ALA A 462 21.12 -7.27 29.86
N ILE A 463 21.19 -5.97 29.50
CA ILE A 463 21.67 -5.53 28.17
C ILE A 463 23.11 -5.95 27.92
N GLU A 464 23.99 -5.77 28.91
CA GLU A 464 25.40 -6.21 28.83
C GLU A 464 25.47 -7.72 28.58
N LEU A 465 24.77 -8.53 29.39
CA LEU A 465 24.76 -9.99 29.27
C LEU A 465 24.18 -10.48 27.93
N TYR A 466 23.11 -9.87 27.41
CA TYR A 466 22.61 -10.22 26.08
C TYR A 466 23.55 -9.79 24.96
N THR A 467 24.30 -8.70 25.15
CA THR A 467 25.31 -8.25 24.18
C THR A 467 26.49 -9.22 24.14
N GLU A 468 27.02 -9.60 25.29
CA GLU A 468 28.03 -10.66 25.42
C GLU A 468 27.53 -11.98 24.84
N ALA A 469 26.26 -12.35 25.09
CA ALA A 469 25.65 -13.53 24.51
C ALA A 469 25.63 -13.47 22.98
N LEU A 470 25.30 -12.33 22.37
CA LEU A 470 25.30 -12.13 20.91
C LEU A 470 26.71 -12.17 20.30
N GLU A 471 27.72 -11.69 21.02
CA GLU A 471 29.12 -11.75 20.60
C GLU A 471 29.65 -13.19 20.58
N VAL A 472 29.24 -14.02 21.54
CA VAL A 472 29.68 -15.42 21.61
C VAL A 472 28.83 -16.35 20.74
N CYS A 473 27.51 -16.11 20.64
CA CYS A 473 26.55 -16.97 19.95
C CYS A 473 26.89 -17.11 18.46
N PRO A 474 27.15 -18.33 17.93
CA PRO A 474 27.47 -18.54 16.52
C PRO A 474 26.48 -17.87 15.55
N LEU A 475 26.97 -17.33 14.43
CA LEU A 475 26.16 -16.71 13.38
C LEU A 475 25.16 -17.70 12.77
N SER A 476 25.50 -18.99 12.73
CA SER A 476 24.64 -20.09 12.29
C SER A 476 23.46 -20.35 13.25
N ALA A 477 23.61 -20.03 14.54
CA ALA A 477 22.56 -20.18 15.57
C ALA A 477 21.52 -19.05 15.48
N ARG A 478 20.83 -18.96 14.33
CA ARG A 478 19.92 -17.86 13.98
C ARG A 478 18.75 -17.73 14.96
N ARG A 479 18.18 -18.85 15.42
CA ARG A 479 17.06 -18.86 16.37
C ARG A 479 17.51 -18.25 17.71
N GLU A 480 18.63 -18.70 18.27
CA GLU A 480 19.16 -18.13 19.50
C GLU A 480 19.48 -16.63 19.36
N ARG A 481 20.09 -16.21 18.24
CA ARG A 481 20.38 -14.80 17.97
C ARG A 481 19.11 -13.95 17.86
N LEU A 482 18.05 -14.46 17.24
CA LEU A 482 16.75 -13.80 17.15
C LEU A 482 16.19 -13.52 18.54
N VAL A 483 16.17 -14.55 19.41
CA VAL A 483 15.69 -14.45 20.80
C VAL A 483 16.50 -13.40 21.56
N LEU A 484 17.83 -13.45 21.45
CA LEU A 484 18.74 -12.51 22.13
C LEU A 484 18.51 -11.06 21.70
N HIS A 485 18.41 -10.78 20.40
CA HIS A 485 18.07 -9.46 19.90
C HIS A 485 16.70 -9.01 20.41
N SER A 486 15.69 -9.89 20.37
CA SER A 486 14.35 -9.56 20.83
C SER A 486 14.31 -9.24 22.32
N ASN A 487 15.03 -9.99 23.16
CA ASN A 487 15.12 -9.75 24.60
C ASN A 487 15.91 -8.47 24.93
N ARG A 488 16.98 -8.18 24.18
CA ARG A 488 17.72 -6.91 24.31
C ARG A 488 16.86 -5.72 23.90
N ALA A 489 16.03 -5.85 22.86
CA ALA A 489 15.04 -4.83 22.48
C ALA A 489 14.07 -4.54 23.65
N GLN A 490 13.60 -5.58 24.36
CA GLN A 490 12.74 -5.40 25.54
C GLN A 490 13.42 -4.58 26.65
N CYS A 491 14.71 -4.83 26.89
CA CYS A 491 15.48 -4.10 27.87
C CYS A 491 15.65 -2.62 27.46
N ARG A 492 15.94 -2.37 26.18
CA ARG A 492 16.04 -1.02 25.61
C ARG A 492 14.71 -0.26 25.69
N LEU A 493 13.58 -0.92 25.45
CA LEU A 493 12.24 -0.34 25.68
C LEU A 493 12.03 0.05 27.15
N ALA A 494 12.43 -0.81 28.10
CA ALA A 494 12.33 -0.51 29.53
C ALA A 494 13.19 0.70 29.93
N ARG A 495 14.30 0.95 29.22
CA ARG A 495 15.15 2.16 29.36
C ARG A 495 14.69 3.37 28.54
N ARG A 496 13.62 3.24 27.75
CA ARG A 496 13.13 4.24 26.79
C ARG A 496 14.14 4.61 25.70
N GLU A 497 15.01 3.68 25.34
CA GLU A 497 15.98 3.79 24.24
C GLU A 497 15.30 3.33 22.93
N ALA A 498 14.41 4.16 22.38
CA ALA A 498 13.50 3.76 21.31
C ALA A 498 14.23 3.36 20.01
N ASP A 499 15.22 4.13 19.54
CA ASP A 499 15.98 3.81 18.33
C ASP A 499 16.72 2.48 18.45
N ALA A 500 17.41 2.28 19.57
CA ALA A 500 18.14 1.06 19.83
C ALA A 500 17.19 -0.15 19.96
N ALA A 501 16.00 0.02 20.53
CA ALA A 501 14.98 -1.03 20.60
C ALA A 501 14.42 -1.39 19.21
N ALA A 502 14.15 -0.39 18.36
CA ALA A 502 13.70 -0.60 16.98
C ALA A 502 14.75 -1.33 16.14
N SER A 503 16.02 -0.97 16.31
CA SER A 503 17.16 -1.62 15.65
C SER A 503 17.27 -3.10 16.05
N ASP A 504 17.27 -3.42 17.35
CA ASP A 504 17.33 -4.81 17.81
C ASP A 504 16.12 -5.63 17.36
N ALA A 505 14.92 -5.05 17.42
CA ALA A 505 13.72 -5.74 16.97
C ALA A 505 13.74 -5.99 15.45
N THR A 506 14.27 -5.07 14.65
CA THR A 506 14.46 -5.23 13.20
C THR A 506 15.48 -6.32 12.88
N ARG A 507 16.60 -6.40 13.60
CA ARG A 507 17.56 -7.51 13.47
C ARG A 507 16.91 -8.86 13.79
N ALA A 508 16.13 -8.93 14.87
CA ALA A 508 15.38 -10.14 15.21
C ALA A 508 14.38 -10.53 14.11
N LEU A 509 13.66 -9.57 13.52
CA LEU A 509 12.70 -9.83 12.44
C LEU A 509 13.36 -10.23 11.11
N SER A 510 14.58 -9.75 10.86
CA SER A 510 15.42 -10.17 9.73
C SER A 510 15.94 -11.59 9.88
N LEU A 511 16.16 -12.04 11.13
CA LEU A 511 16.55 -13.41 11.45
C LEU A 511 15.39 -14.41 11.36
N ALA A 512 14.15 -13.95 11.58
CA ALA A 512 12.95 -14.78 11.61
C ALA A 512 12.69 -15.51 10.30
N ARG A 513 12.10 -16.71 10.41
CA ARG A 513 11.62 -17.51 9.28
C ARG A 513 10.15 -17.86 9.55
N PRO A 514 9.20 -17.43 8.69
CA PRO A 514 9.35 -16.42 7.63
C PRO A 514 9.82 -15.05 8.16
N ALA A 515 10.39 -14.22 7.28
CA ALA A 515 10.78 -12.85 7.66
C ALA A 515 9.57 -12.08 8.19
N ASN A 516 9.82 -11.21 9.18
CA ASN A 516 8.78 -10.44 9.88
C ASN A 516 7.70 -11.28 10.60
N ALA A 517 7.93 -12.58 10.88
CA ALA A 517 6.92 -13.42 11.53
C ALA A 517 6.99 -13.45 13.07
N HIS A 518 8.08 -12.99 13.67
CA HIS A 518 8.27 -13.11 15.12
C HIS A 518 7.41 -12.10 15.90
N ALA A 519 6.29 -12.57 16.44
CA ALA A 519 5.26 -11.76 17.10
C ALA A 519 5.84 -10.85 18.21
N ARG A 520 6.73 -11.36 19.05
CA ARG A 520 7.28 -10.56 20.16
C ARG A 520 8.14 -9.40 19.66
N SER A 521 8.94 -9.64 18.61
CA SER A 521 9.72 -8.58 17.98
C SER A 521 8.82 -7.55 17.28
N LEU A 522 7.75 -7.97 16.60
CA LEU A 522 6.77 -7.04 16.02
C LEU A 522 6.18 -6.12 17.09
N TRP A 523 5.73 -6.67 18.21
CA TRP A 523 5.16 -5.88 19.31
C TRP A 523 6.19 -4.94 19.94
N ARG A 524 7.44 -5.39 20.10
CA ARG A 524 8.53 -4.57 20.65
C ARG A 524 8.87 -3.41 19.69
N ARG A 525 8.94 -3.67 18.39
CA ARG A 525 9.20 -2.64 17.38
C ARG A 525 8.05 -1.64 17.25
N ALA A 526 6.79 -2.12 17.31
CA ALA A 526 5.61 -1.26 17.33
C ALA A 526 5.64 -0.26 18.50
N GLN A 527 6.04 -0.71 19.68
CA GLN A 527 6.21 0.16 20.85
C GLN A 527 7.35 1.16 20.67
N ALA A 528 8.49 0.73 20.11
CA ALA A 528 9.61 1.61 19.83
C ALA A 528 9.20 2.73 18.85
N TYR A 529 8.50 2.39 17.77
CA TYR A 529 7.97 3.36 16.80
C TYR A 529 6.95 4.32 17.41
N ASP A 530 6.09 3.86 18.31
CA ASP A 530 5.20 4.75 19.07
C ASP A 530 5.97 5.74 19.97
N MET A 531 7.09 5.31 20.56
CA MET A 531 7.93 6.15 21.41
C MET A 531 8.72 7.22 20.64
N LYS A 532 9.20 6.91 19.43
CA LYS A 532 9.99 7.85 18.60
C LYS A 532 9.19 9.11 18.23
N GLY A 533 7.87 8.97 18.05
CA GLY A 533 7.02 10.02 17.51
C GLY A 533 7.25 10.19 16.00
N GLY A 534 6.18 10.35 15.23
CA GLY A 534 6.27 10.46 13.77
C GLY A 534 6.27 9.12 13.00
N MET A 535 6.43 7.97 13.68
CA MET A 535 6.40 6.63 13.07
C MET A 535 5.09 5.87 13.35
N ALA A 536 3.97 6.58 13.34
CA ALA A 536 2.66 6.02 13.67
C ALA A 536 2.21 4.95 12.67
N ARG A 537 2.58 5.11 11.39
CA ARG A 537 2.28 4.16 10.32
C ARG A 537 3.00 2.85 10.55
N GLU A 538 4.30 2.90 10.79
CA GLU A 538 5.16 1.74 10.99
C GLU A 538 4.71 0.98 12.25
N SER A 539 4.37 1.71 13.32
CA SER A 539 3.78 1.15 14.54
C SER A 539 2.45 0.43 14.26
N LEU A 540 1.55 1.04 13.47
CA LEU A 540 0.29 0.42 13.08
C LEU A 540 0.50 -0.86 12.29
N LEU A 541 1.42 -0.85 11.32
CA LEU A 541 1.71 -2.00 10.46
C LEU A 541 2.28 -3.17 11.27
N ASP A 542 3.21 -2.91 12.19
CA ASP A 542 3.72 -3.93 13.11
C ASP A 542 2.61 -4.51 14.00
N CYS A 543 1.70 -3.68 14.50
CA CYS A 543 0.53 -4.15 15.27
C CYS A 543 -0.43 -5.00 14.44
N LEU A 544 -0.65 -4.65 13.18
CA LEU A 544 -1.51 -5.41 12.27
C LEU A 544 -0.87 -6.74 11.88
N ALA A 545 0.45 -6.76 11.62
CA ALA A 545 1.21 -7.98 11.39
C ALA A 545 1.16 -8.90 12.62
N PHE A 546 1.35 -8.33 13.82
CA PHE A 546 1.18 -9.07 15.09
C PHE A 546 -0.22 -9.67 15.21
N ALA A 547 -1.25 -8.87 14.95
CA ALA A 547 -2.64 -9.33 15.05
C ALA A 547 -2.95 -10.43 14.03
N GLY A 548 -2.39 -10.35 12.81
CA GLY A 548 -2.46 -11.40 11.80
C GLY A 548 -1.85 -12.70 12.32
N ALA A 549 -0.61 -12.67 12.79
CA ALA A 549 0.08 -13.82 13.37
C ALA A 549 -0.67 -14.41 14.57
N TRP A 550 -1.20 -13.56 15.46
CA TRP A 550 -2.01 -13.97 16.63
C TRP A 550 -3.30 -14.71 16.22
N ILE A 551 -3.91 -14.30 15.10
CA ILE A 551 -5.14 -14.92 14.62
C ILE A 551 -4.86 -16.19 13.82
N ASP A 552 -3.80 -16.22 13.00
CA ASP A 552 -3.43 -17.38 12.19
C ASP A 552 -2.80 -18.51 13.00
N GLY A 553 -2.15 -18.20 14.13
CA GLY A 553 -1.76 -19.20 15.13
C GLY A 553 -2.93 -20.04 15.66
N ARG A 554 -4.19 -19.57 15.50
CA ARG A 554 -5.41 -20.35 15.81
C ARG A 554 -5.73 -21.42 14.78
N LYS A 555 -5.26 -21.28 13.53
CA LYS A 555 -5.59 -22.18 12.41
C LYS A 555 -4.63 -23.36 12.30
N HIS A 556 -3.38 -23.18 12.71
CA HIS A 556 -2.32 -24.20 12.59
C HIS A 556 -2.05 -24.97 13.89
N GLY A 557 -2.46 -24.45 15.05
CA GLY A 557 -2.39 -25.21 16.29
C GLY A 557 -3.41 -26.35 16.32
N ARG A 558 -2.95 -27.61 16.30
CA ARG A 558 -3.69 -28.77 16.84
C ARG A 558 -3.91 -28.54 18.34
N GLN A 559 -4.87 -27.69 18.70
CA GLN A 559 -5.49 -27.79 20.00
C GLN A 559 -6.49 -28.95 19.92
N GLN A 560 -6.41 -29.86 20.89
CA GLN A 560 -7.45 -30.87 21.13
C GLN A 560 -8.84 -30.23 21.02
N PRO A 561 -9.87 -30.94 20.51
CA PRO A 561 -11.20 -30.37 20.34
C PRO A 561 -11.69 -29.83 21.67
N ALA A 562 -11.54 -28.52 21.87
CA ALA A 562 -11.96 -27.87 23.08
C ALA A 562 -13.47 -28.04 23.15
N ALA A 563 -13.94 -28.60 24.27
CA ALA A 563 -15.34 -28.79 24.57
C ALA A 563 -16.14 -27.53 24.18
N ARG A 564 -17.31 -27.75 23.56
CA ARG A 564 -18.27 -26.70 23.18
C ARG A 564 -18.39 -25.68 24.32
N GLY A 565 -17.82 -24.49 24.13
CA GLY A 565 -17.83 -23.39 25.11
C GLY A 565 -16.49 -22.70 25.39
N ALA A 566 -15.38 -23.12 24.78
CA ALA A 566 -14.07 -22.51 25.02
C ALA A 566 -13.97 -21.07 24.46
N ASN A 567 -13.67 -20.14 25.38
CA ASN A 567 -13.53 -18.71 25.19
C ASN A 567 -12.62 -18.38 23.99
N GLN A 568 -13.16 -17.72 22.96
CA GLN A 568 -12.36 -17.22 21.84
C GLN A 568 -11.23 -16.35 22.40
N GLN A 569 -9.96 -16.69 22.19
CA GLN A 569 -8.85 -15.84 22.62
C GLN A 569 -8.94 -14.51 21.87
N LYS A 570 -9.44 -13.49 22.58
CA LYS A 570 -9.55 -12.12 22.09
C LYS A 570 -8.15 -11.55 21.88
N LEU A 571 -8.00 -10.68 20.89
CA LEU A 571 -6.75 -9.94 20.69
C LEU A 571 -6.38 -9.24 22.00
N PRO A 572 -5.09 -9.24 22.41
CA PRO A 572 -4.63 -8.49 23.58
C PRO A 572 -5.16 -7.06 23.58
N TYR A 573 -5.71 -6.62 24.72
CA TYR A 573 -6.30 -5.28 24.83
C TYR A 573 -5.28 -4.17 24.54
N CYS A 574 -4.03 -4.33 24.99
CA CYS A 574 -2.94 -3.38 24.71
C CYS A 574 -2.69 -3.24 23.21
N VAL A 575 -2.70 -4.34 22.45
CA VAL A 575 -2.55 -4.32 20.99
C VAL A 575 -3.74 -3.66 20.32
N ALA A 576 -4.98 -4.03 20.71
CA ALA A 576 -6.19 -3.40 20.18
C ALA A 576 -6.22 -1.89 20.45
N ARG A 577 -5.80 -1.47 21.64
CA ARG A 577 -5.66 -0.06 22.04
C ARG A 577 -4.61 0.66 21.22
N MET A 578 -3.44 0.03 20.99
CA MET A 578 -2.38 0.59 20.15
C MET A 578 -2.85 0.76 18.71
N ILE A 579 -3.53 -0.25 18.14
CA ILE A 579 -4.14 -0.14 16.79
C ILE A 579 -5.10 1.04 16.75
N GLY A 580 -6.01 1.17 17.72
CA GLY A 580 -6.94 2.30 17.78
C GLY A 580 -6.24 3.65 17.88
N LYS A 581 -5.19 3.75 18.71
CA LYS A 581 -4.35 4.95 18.83
C LYS A 581 -3.69 5.31 17.50
N GLN A 582 -2.97 4.37 16.89
CA GLN A 582 -2.24 4.64 15.65
C GLN A 582 -3.19 4.91 14.49
N MET A 583 -4.30 4.18 14.37
CA MET A 583 -5.33 4.45 13.34
C MET A 583 -5.86 5.88 13.41
N GLY A 584 -6.03 6.43 14.62
CA GLY A 584 -6.45 7.82 14.81
C GLY A 584 -5.38 8.83 14.34
N VAL A 585 -4.10 8.51 14.49
CA VAL A 585 -2.98 9.37 14.07
C VAL A 585 -2.67 9.23 12.58
N THR A 586 -2.79 8.03 12.03
CA THR A 586 -2.52 7.71 10.62
C THR A 586 -3.70 7.99 9.69
N GLY A 587 -4.83 8.45 10.24
CA GLY A 587 -5.99 8.86 9.43
C GLY A 587 -5.57 9.92 8.40
N LEU A 588 -6.10 9.82 7.18
CA LEU A 588 -5.64 10.63 6.05
C LEU A 588 -5.78 12.15 6.34
N PHE A 589 -6.82 12.52 7.09
CA PHE A 589 -7.09 13.90 7.50
C PHE A 589 -6.54 14.29 8.88
N ALA A 590 -5.91 13.37 9.61
CA ALA A 590 -5.44 13.62 10.98
C ALA A 590 -4.37 14.74 11.04
N GLY A 591 -3.46 14.77 10.05
CA GLY A 591 -2.47 15.85 9.92
C GLY A 591 -3.09 17.22 9.63
N VAL A 592 -4.21 17.27 8.90
CA VAL A 592 -4.92 18.51 8.56
C VAL A 592 -5.74 19.02 9.75
N TRP A 593 -6.33 18.11 10.53
CA TRP A 593 -7.07 18.41 11.76
C TRP A 593 -6.18 19.07 12.85
N ALA A 594 -4.93 18.62 12.96
CA ALA A 594 -4.00 19.08 14.00
C ALA A 594 -3.61 20.57 13.89
N GLY A 595 -3.78 21.21 12.73
CA GLY A 595 -3.54 22.64 12.52
C GLY A 595 -4.63 23.57 13.08
N GLY A 596 -5.79 23.04 13.48
CA GLY A 596 -6.99 23.83 13.81
C GLY A 596 -7.49 23.78 15.27
N GLY A 597 -6.88 23.01 16.16
CA GLY A 597 -7.36 22.96 17.55
C GLY A 597 -6.62 21.96 18.44
N LYS A 598 -6.36 22.36 19.69
CA LYS A 598 -5.69 21.54 20.72
C LYS A 598 -6.31 20.14 20.81
N ALA A 599 -5.61 19.14 20.27
CA ALA A 599 -5.84 17.76 20.66
C ALA A 599 -5.49 17.60 22.15
N ARG A 600 -6.47 17.15 22.94
CA ARG A 600 -6.24 16.71 24.32
C ARG A 600 -5.25 15.55 24.28
N ARG A 601 -4.01 15.82 24.67
CA ARG A 601 -3.05 14.78 25.09
C ARG A 601 -3.58 14.21 26.40
N ASP A 602 -4.21 13.05 26.33
CA ASP A 602 -4.25 12.15 27.47
C ASP A 602 -3.78 10.76 27.02
N ASP A 603 -3.26 10.01 27.98
CA ASP A 603 -2.67 8.67 27.89
C ASP A 603 -1.22 8.57 27.39
N ARG A 604 -0.31 8.84 28.33
CA ARG A 604 1.01 8.20 28.36
C ARG A 604 0.79 6.68 28.45
N ILE A 605 1.50 5.92 27.62
CA ILE A 605 1.62 4.47 27.81
C ILE A 605 2.32 4.24 29.16
N GLY A 606 1.59 3.63 30.10
CA GLY A 606 2.15 3.10 31.33
C GLY A 606 3.14 2.00 30.99
N SER A 607 4.27 1.99 31.69
CA SER A 607 5.39 1.06 31.52
C SER A 607 5.06 -0.42 31.84
N ASP A 608 3.79 -0.80 31.95
CA ASP A 608 3.33 -2.04 32.59
C ASP A 608 2.28 -2.80 31.75
N ASP A 609 2.38 -2.70 30.42
CA ASP A 609 1.55 -3.48 29.50
C ASP A 609 2.19 -4.87 29.28
N ARG A 610 1.80 -5.86 30.11
CA ARG A 610 2.27 -7.26 30.04
C ARG A 610 1.94 -7.92 28.69
N MET A 611 2.92 -8.62 28.13
CA MET A 611 2.77 -9.49 26.95
C MET A 611 1.87 -10.70 27.27
N PRO A 612 0.79 -10.95 26.50
CA PRO A 612 0.03 -12.20 26.63
C PRO A 612 0.75 -13.36 25.96
N ARG A 613 0.55 -14.58 26.48
CA ARG A 613 1.14 -15.82 25.94
C ARG A 613 0.74 -16.03 24.47
N CYS A 614 1.67 -15.79 23.55
CA CYS A 614 1.72 -16.53 22.30
C CYS A 614 2.37 -17.87 22.64
N SER A 615 1.72 -18.99 22.33
CA SER A 615 2.44 -20.26 22.31
C SER A 615 3.38 -20.18 21.12
N ASP A 616 4.68 -20.18 21.38
CA ASP A 616 5.68 -20.44 20.35
C ASP A 616 5.37 -21.87 19.86
N GLY A 617 4.74 -21.96 18.70
CA GLY A 617 4.47 -23.24 18.05
C GLY A 617 5.80 -23.71 17.48
N ASP A 618 6.42 -24.67 18.16
CA ASP A 618 7.57 -25.44 17.68
C ASP A 618 7.19 -26.32 16.47
N ASP A 619 6.75 -25.73 15.37
CA ASP A 619 6.47 -26.43 14.11
C ASP A 619 6.74 -25.51 12.92
N ASP A 620 8.00 -25.11 12.77
CA ASP A 620 8.50 -24.67 11.47
C ASP A 620 8.72 -25.94 10.66
N GLY A 621 7.81 -26.19 9.72
CA GLY A 621 7.94 -27.29 8.77
C GLY A 621 9.29 -27.22 8.07
N ASP A 622 10.16 -28.15 8.45
CA ASP A 622 11.16 -28.72 7.56
C ASP A 622 10.45 -29.18 6.29
N ASP A 623 11.01 -28.71 5.18
CA ASP A 623 10.98 -29.26 3.82
C ASP A 623 10.85 -28.10 2.83
N GLU A 624 11.98 -27.42 2.57
CA GLU A 624 12.51 -27.38 1.21
C GLU A 624 14.03 -27.24 1.30
N GLU A 625 14.68 -28.24 0.69
CA GLU A 625 16.12 -28.47 0.56
C GLU A 625 16.88 -27.18 0.18
N ASP A 626 17.78 -26.74 1.06
CA ASP A 626 19.01 -26.05 0.69
C ASP A 626 20.14 -26.76 1.48
N ASP A 627 21.16 -27.16 0.75
CA ASP A 627 22.28 -28.06 1.06
C ASP A 627 23.26 -27.53 2.13
N ASP A 628 22.77 -27.32 3.36
CA ASP A 628 23.63 -27.15 4.54
C ASP A 628 23.16 -28.14 5.62
N GLY A 629 23.84 -29.27 5.72
CA GLY A 629 23.48 -30.35 6.64
C GLY A 629 23.56 -29.94 8.10
N ASP A 630 22.42 -29.60 8.71
CA ASP A 630 22.28 -29.57 10.16
C ASP A 630 21.04 -30.35 10.60
N ALA A 631 21.25 -31.63 10.87
CA ALA A 631 20.28 -32.51 11.49
C ALA A 631 20.52 -32.56 13.00
N CYS A 632 20.08 -31.53 13.74
CA CYS A 632 19.90 -31.61 15.19
C CYS A 632 19.15 -30.41 15.82
N ASP A 633 17.92 -30.14 15.38
CA ASP A 633 17.00 -29.20 16.07
C ASP A 633 15.84 -29.95 16.75
N HIS A 634 16.18 -30.84 17.69
CA HIS A 634 15.18 -31.47 18.56
C HIS A 634 15.70 -31.64 19.99
N ASP A 635 15.71 -30.55 20.78
CA ASP A 635 15.53 -30.62 22.24
C ASP A 635 15.29 -29.23 22.86
N GLY A 636 14.39 -29.18 23.85
CA GLY A 636 14.37 -28.18 24.91
C GLY A 636 13.45 -26.99 24.72
N SER A 637 12.30 -27.01 25.41
CA SER A 637 11.43 -25.86 25.65
C SER A 637 12.23 -24.62 26.04
N GLU A 638 12.39 -23.66 25.12
CA GLU A 638 13.15 -22.45 25.35
C GLU A 638 12.27 -21.43 26.09
N GLU A 639 12.56 -21.21 27.38
CA GLU A 639 11.88 -20.19 28.15
C GLU A 639 12.26 -18.78 27.69
N GLU A 640 11.31 -18.15 27.01
CA GLU A 640 11.36 -16.80 26.51
C GLU A 640 10.30 -16.02 27.31
N PHE A 641 10.70 -15.06 28.17
CA PHE A 641 9.86 -14.27 29.10
C PHE A 641 8.40 -14.76 29.30
N TYR A 642 8.17 -15.65 30.28
CA TYR A 642 6.83 -16.09 30.68
C TYR A 642 6.49 -15.59 32.09
N ASP A 643 5.30 -15.03 32.26
CA ASP A 643 4.73 -14.74 33.57
C ASP A 643 3.78 -15.88 34.01
N THR A 644 3.90 -16.26 35.28
CA THR A 644 3.07 -17.26 35.98
C THR A 644 2.56 -16.62 37.26
N GLU A 645 1.70 -15.61 37.19
CA GLU A 645 0.74 -15.27 38.26
C GLU A 645 -0.26 -14.18 37.82
N LEU A 646 -1.52 -14.56 37.59
CA LEU A 646 -2.64 -13.64 37.35
C LEU A 646 -3.15 -13.08 38.69
N ARG A 647 -3.03 -11.77 38.91
CA ARG A 647 -3.95 -11.03 39.83
C ARG A 647 -4.93 -10.20 39.02
N PHE A 648 -6.21 -10.56 39.12
CA PHE A 648 -7.34 -9.82 38.56
C PHE A 648 -7.45 -8.44 39.22
N CYS A 649 -7.38 -7.35 38.45
CA CYS A 649 -7.93 -6.05 38.84
C CYS A 649 -9.27 -5.83 38.13
N ARG A 650 -10.32 -5.54 38.92
CA ARG A 650 -11.70 -5.35 38.46
C ARG A 650 -11.91 -4.01 37.77
N SER A 651 -12.88 -4.01 36.87
CA SER A 651 -13.32 -2.95 35.96
C SER A 651 -13.61 -1.59 36.60
N VAL A 652 -13.35 -0.53 35.83
CA VAL A 652 -14.25 0.63 35.75
C VAL A 652 -14.75 0.75 34.31
N SER A 653 -16.06 0.89 34.20
CA SER A 653 -16.90 0.72 33.03
C SER A 653 -16.89 1.88 32.04
N GLY A 654 -17.07 1.54 30.76
CA GLY A 654 -17.82 2.36 29.80
C GLY A 654 -16.99 2.82 28.60
N LEU A 655 -17.23 2.21 27.43
CA LEU A 655 -17.39 2.85 26.10
C LEU A 655 -17.64 1.73 25.05
N PRO A 656 -18.33 2.04 23.93
CA PRO A 656 -19.19 1.09 23.23
C PRO A 656 -18.47 0.18 22.23
N ILE A 657 -19.03 -1.02 22.09
CA ILE A 657 -18.59 -2.13 21.25
C ILE A 657 -18.97 -1.82 19.79
N MET A 658 -17.96 -1.64 18.92
CA MET A 658 -18.13 -1.67 17.47
C MET A 658 -18.30 -3.13 17.02
N ALA A 659 -19.36 -3.40 16.25
CA ALA A 659 -19.84 -4.73 15.90
C ALA A 659 -18.87 -5.57 15.04
N GLU A 660 -19.01 -6.89 15.21
CA GLU A 660 -18.07 -7.98 14.94
C GLU A 660 -17.89 -8.38 13.45
N GLU A 661 -18.57 -7.73 12.49
CA GLU A 661 -18.76 -8.29 11.13
C GLU A 661 -17.71 -7.86 10.09
N THR A 662 -16.91 -6.81 10.32
CA THR A 662 -15.90 -6.34 9.35
C THR A 662 -14.54 -7.05 9.46
N TRP A 663 -14.29 -7.79 10.54
CA TRP A 663 -13.00 -8.44 10.81
C TRP A 663 -12.85 -9.81 10.13
N ARG A 664 -13.95 -10.50 9.81
CA ARG A 664 -13.89 -11.90 9.33
C ARG A 664 -13.54 -12.05 7.84
N SER A 665 -13.70 -11.02 7.00
CA SER A 665 -13.50 -11.18 5.55
C SER A 665 -12.03 -11.13 5.10
N ARG A 666 -11.10 -10.66 5.94
CA ARG A 666 -9.66 -10.59 5.62
C ARG A 666 -8.86 -11.82 6.04
N LEU A 667 -9.45 -12.73 6.83
CA LEU A 667 -8.76 -13.89 7.40
C LEU A 667 -9.20 -15.23 6.79
N ALA A 668 -10.06 -15.23 5.77
CA ALA A 668 -10.31 -16.46 5.02
C ALA A 668 -9.14 -16.73 4.06
N PRO A 669 -8.53 -17.93 4.04
CA PRO A 669 -7.55 -18.26 3.02
C PRO A 669 -8.27 -18.24 1.68
N ARG A 670 -8.04 -17.21 0.88
CA ARG A 670 -8.44 -17.19 -0.53
C ARG A 670 -7.66 -18.33 -1.20
N LYS A 671 -8.30 -19.49 -1.37
CA LYS A 671 -7.98 -20.39 -2.48
C LYS A 671 -8.14 -19.56 -3.76
N LYS A 672 -7.05 -18.94 -4.23
CA LYS A 672 -7.03 -18.29 -5.54
C LYS A 672 -7.24 -19.38 -6.57
N LYS A 673 -8.40 -19.35 -7.23
CA LYS A 673 -8.48 -19.75 -8.64
C LYS A 673 -7.39 -18.95 -9.36
N MET A 674 -6.46 -19.66 -10.00
CA MET A 674 -5.56 -19.10 -11.00
C MET A 674 -6.38 -18.29 -12.00
N SER A 675 -6.34 -16.98 -11.84
CA SER A 675 -6.50 -16.04 -12.94
C SER A 675 -5.13 -15.39 -13.05
N SER A 676 -4.47 -15.67 -14.17
CA SER A 676 -3.16 -15.16 -14.53
C SER A 676 -3.20 -13.63 -14.55
N VAL A 677 -2.76 -13.03 -13.45
CA VAL A 677 -2.23 -11.67 -13.47
C VAL A 677 -0.85 -11.82 -14.07
N ASN A 678 -0.73 -11.58 -15.37
CA ASN A 678 0.56 -11.24 -15.95
C ASN A 678 0.95 -9.88 -15.38
N CYS A 679 1.70 -9.93 -14.27
CA CYS A 679 2.68 -8.91 -13.97
C CYS A 679 3.54 -8.76 -15.21
N LEU A 680 3.56 -7.55 -15.79
CA LEU A 680 4.67 -7.15 -16.63
C LEU A 680 5.89 -7.08 -15.71
N VAL A 681 6.57 -8.22 -15.63
CA VAL A 681 7.98 -8.33 -15.30
C VAL A 681 8.69 -7.48 -16.35
N ILE A 682 9.06 -6.26 -15.99
CA ILE A 682 10.07 -5.51 -16.72
C ILE A 682 11.38 -5.88 -16.02
N SER A 683 12.06 -6.86 -16.61
CA SER A 683 13.47 -7.18 -16.36
C SER A 683 14.35 -5.94 -16.47
#